data_AF-A0A7X7Z1Q8-F1
#
_entry.id   AF-A0A7X7Z1Q8-F1
#
_cell.length_a   1.000
_cell.length_b   1.000
_cell.length_c   1.000
_cell.angle_alpha   90.00
_cell.angle_beta   90.00
_cell.angle_gamma   90.00
#
_symmetry.space_group_name_H-M   'P 1'
#
loop_
_entity.id
_entity.type
_entity.pdbx_description
1 polymer ?
#
loop_
_entity_poly.entity_id
_entity_poly.type
_entity_poly.pdbx_seq_one_letter_code
_entity_poly.pdbx_strand_id
1 'polypeptide(L)'
;MLESLKIVQPPPLHYRSPYADVNWNPFQRTDLIPIILVIWIATIVALIVIIRQSGKWLKKNGNTLVPQEKSGPLAPDRYSWLFFLISLVICLAGIKAEALYSMEATYLCEFVPGRSLLSVLFNSVAIYNSHNPLYRLLMHYLSVFGTGLVFYRAVSAFGIAVTTALTYQMGRTLIGRRAGLAMGLAAALCPYLVSHGRVVMPYAIMAALTLVASLTFLGMIQGHQRYRLWFTISLALGLYMHLIYAFFVIGFFAYALTQERAQRLNAVMNTLHFSAIGGLIYTPWFLGNLFYQAYMHPLFDELTVSTAVMPLTDAPVLSALEFFGNLLRLMLGLPRFAYLAGVSFFAVFILLIVPLIKRKRWDLLLFGITPFLTLIVTNAWTQYNQFSNMLLWMERYYLHLYPFLSLCVAAGIAEFLRERSKKLQTAALAVFVVFLSIQVVSLVRQVRHPQFPRMDLAAAKIREIARDGDAVLVLPQDCYGDVLHYYLMDEPRDLNELLLRTEDDGFRWYDLSSKNDARNHTPPKESAKVYLMVYNRMLPYLEMASNRRFQRLIVVNDAETNNDYWEYNILPYYEIMPRLLHQHKVVLHERYLRMELWVLETQWPADVEPGQTFVVKLGKNDYPYIDGFSRDWAIAAEGRKIVDGAAVRVKSAAGAEKIRVAIRLLNPESDSEAFQLPVRLAMGKNEQKFDLSGQGDATIQLEIDADPSSAQFVDISFGRPQPELILERVAITPIAAGD
;
A
#
# COMPACT_ATOMS: atom_id res chain seq x y z
N MET A 1 -1.33 -34.76 31.52
CA MET A 1 -0.46 -34.24 30.44
C MET A 1 -0.99 -32.96 29.77
N LEU A 2 -2.16 -32.41 30.17
CA LEU A 2 -2.65 -31.09 29.72
C LEU A 2 -2.51 -29.97 30.78
N GLU A 3 -1.93 -30.25 31.95
CA GLU A 3 -1.73 -29.29 33.05
C GLU A 3 -0.33 -28.64 33.11
N SER A 4 0.58 -28.96 32.19
CA SER A 4 1.99 -28.51 32.26
C SER A 4 2.39 -27.41 31.26
N LEU A 5 1.45 -26.82 30.52
CA LEU A 5 1.73 -25.61 29.74
C LEU A 5 1.47 -24.39 30.61
N LYS A 6 2.42 -24.08 31.51
CA LYS A 6 2.55 -22.74 32.07
C LYS A 6 2.81 -21.79 30.90
N ILE A 7 1.75 -21.14 30.44
CA ILE A 7 1.83 -19.96 29.58
C ILE A 7 2.61 -18.94 30.39
N VAL A 8 3.91 -18.83 30.11
CA VAL A 8 4.69 -17.67 30.52
C VAL A 8 4.02 -16.52 29.81
N GLN A 9 3.22 -15.73 30.53
CA GLN A 9 2.70 -14.48 29.99
C GLN A 9 3.92 -13.68 29.54
N PRO A 10 4.03 -13.31 28.25
CA PRO A 10 5.03 -12.34 27.87
C PRO A 10 4.81 -11.09 28.73
N PRO A 11 5.88 -10.40 29.16
CA PRO A 11 5.73 -9.14 29.88
C PRO A 11 4.77 -8.23 29.09
N PRO A 12 3.89 -7.47 29.77
CA PRO A 12 2.97 -6.57 29.08
C PRO A 12 3.80 -5.66 28.18
N LEU A 13 3.53 -5.73 26.87
CA LEU A 13 4.00 -4.74 25.92
C LEU A 13 3.41 -3.40 26.37
N HIS A 14 4.20 -2.64 27.12
CA HIS A 14 3.90 -1.23 27.40
C HIS A 14 3.96 -0.50 26.07
N TYR A 15 2.84 -0.48 25.35
CA TYR A 15 2.72 0.30 24.13
C TYR A 15 2.54 1.76 24.52
N ARG A 16 3.65 2.46 24.74
CA ARG A 16 3.68 3.91 24.49
C ARG A 16 3.45 4.08 23.01
N SER A 17 2.35 4.73 22.62
CA SER A 17 2.28 5.28 21.27
C SER A 17 3.47 6.24 21.13
N PRO A 18 4.39 6.03 20.18
CA PRO A 18 5.51 6.96 19.96
C PRO A 18 5.02 8.38 19.61
N TYR A 19 3.72 8.52 19.33
CA TYR A 19 3.06 9.74 18.87
C TYR A 19 2.15 10.38 19.92
N ALA A 20 1.87 9.73 21.05
CA ALA A 20 0.90 10.27 22.03
C ALA A 20 1.49 11.35 22.94
N ASP A 21 2.80 11.30 23.24
CA ASP A 21 3.45 12.21 24.19
C ASP A 21 4.14 13.40 23.53
N VAL A 22 4.12 13.50 22.20
CA VAL A 22 4.82 14.55 21.47
C VAL A 22 3.83 15.21 20.53
N ASN A 23 3.76 16.55 20.55
CA ASN A 23 3.27 17.38 19.45
C ASN A 23 4.17 17.16 18.20
N TRP A 24 4.29 15.91 17.76
CA TRP A 24 5.14 15.46 16.69
C TRP A 24 4.34 15.62 15.42
N ASN A 25 4.47 16.81 14.84
CA ASN A 25 4.12 17.02 13.45
C ASN A 25 5.40 16.84 12.63
N PRO A 26 5.74 15.61 12.17
CA PRO A 26 6.90 15.40 11.31
C PRO A 26 6.80 16.21 10.00
N PHE A 27 5.59 16.72 9.68
CA PHE A 27 5.30 17.56 8.52
C PHE A 27 5.63 19.05 8.70
N GLN A 28 6.02 19.51 9.91
CA GLN A 28 6.27 20.95 10.19
C GLN A 28 7.72 21.31 10.52
N ARG A 29 8.64 20.35 10.57
CA ARG A 29 10.07 20.59 10.89
C ARG A 29 10.83 21.06 9.64
N THR A 30 10.60 22.31 9.26
CA THR A 30 11.27 23.01 8.15
C THR A 30 12.76 23.29 8.39
N ASP A 31 13.26 23.02 9.60
CA ASP A 31 14.63 23.26 10.05
C ASP A 31 15.70 22.43 9.31
N LEU A 32 15.32 21.30 8.70
CA LEU A 32 16.23 20.49 7.87
C LEU A 32 16.37 21.01 6.42
N ILE A 33 15.43 21.82 5.93
CA ILE A 33 15.41 22.31 4.55
C ILE A 33 16.69 23.10 4.20
N PRO A 34 17.20 24.02 5.05
CA PRO A 34 18.43 24.76 4.75
C PRO A 34 19.66 23.86 4.58
N ILE A 35 19.81 22.82 5.41
CA ILE A 35 20.95 21.89 5.34
C ILE A 35 20.91 21.11 4.02
N ILE A 36 19.73 20.61 3.65
CA ILE A 36 19.53 19.90 2.39
C ILE A 36 19.85 20.83 1.21
N LEU A 37 19.38 22.08 1.22
CA LEU A 37 19.67 23.06 0.16
C LEU A 37 21.17 23.37 0.02
N VAL A 38 21.91 23.48 1.12
CA VAL A 38 23.37 23.70 1.08
C VAL A 38 24.08 22.51 0.42
N ILE A 39 23.72 21.29 0.78
CA ILE A 39 24.26 20.07 0.15
C ILE A 39 23.94 20.04 -1.35
N TRP A 40 22.73 20.45 -1.74
CA TRP A 40 22.32 20.53 -3.14
C TRP A 40 23.16 21.54 -3.93
N ILE A 41 23.33 22.75 -3.41
CA ILE A 41 24.14 23.80 -4.05
C ILE A 41 25.60 23.33 -4.21
N ALA A 42 26.20 22.76 -3.15
CA ALA A 42 27.56 22.25 -3.20
C ALA A 42 27.72 21.14 -4.26
N THR A 43 26.75 20.23 -4.36
CA THR A 43 26.75 19.14 -5.35
C THR A 43 26.62 19.68 -6.78
N ILE A 44 25.76 20.68 -7.01
CA ILE A 44 25.60 21.33 -8.32
C ILE A 44 26.91 22.02 -8.75
N VAL A 45 27.59 22.71 -7.83
CA VAL A 45 28.88 23.34 -8.12
C VAL A 45 29.93 22.28 -8.48
N ALA A 46 30.00 21.18 -7.73
CA ALA A 46 30.90 20.05 -8.03
C ALA A 46 30.60 19.42 -9.41
N LEU A 47 29.32 19.26 -9.77
CA LEU A 47 28.86 18.78 -11.08
C LEU A 47 29.37 19.66 -12.21
N ILE A 48 29.23 20.99 -12.09
CA ILE A 48 29.68 21.95 -13.11
C ILE A 48 31.19 21.82 -13.35
N VAL A 49 31.97 21.66 -12.27
CA VAL A 49 33.43 21.47 -12.35
C VAL A 49 33.79 20.15 -13.02
N ILE A 50 33.15 19.04 -12.62
CA ILE A 50 33.39 17.71 -13.18
C ILE A 50 33.03 17.70 -14.67
N ILE A 51 31.84 18.19 -15.05
CA ILE A 51 31.42 18.25 -16.46
C ILE A 51 32.40 19.06 -17.30
N ARG A 52 32.89 20.21 -16.80
CA ARG A 52 33.90 21.03 -17.51
C ARG A 52 35.22 20.30 -17.68
N GLN A 53 35.71 19.60 -16.65
CA GLN A 53 36.96 18.84 -16.71
C GLN A 53 36.83 17.62 -17.63
N SER A 54 35.70 16.89 -17.55
CA SER A 54 35.39 15.75 -18.42
C SER A 54 35.28 16.17 -19.88
N GLY A 55 34.71 17.34 -20.19
CA GLY A 55 34.68 17.89 -21.54
C GLY A 55 36.06 18.14 -22.14
N LYS A 56 37.03 18.60 -21.32
CA LYS A 56 38.43 18.76 -21.73
C LYS A 56 39.11 17.41 -21.99
N TRP A 57 38.90 16.44 -21.11
CA TRP A 57 39.44 15.07 -21.25
C TRP A 57 38.88 14.36 -22.50
N LEU A 58 37.58 14.46 -22.75
CA LEU A 58 36.92 13.88 -23.92
C LEU A 58 37.36 14.55 -25.23
N LYS A 59 37.63 15.86 -25.25
CA LYS A 59 38.22 16.51 -26.43
C LYS A 59 39.65 16.02 -26.71
N LYS A 60 40.41 15.73 -25.66
CA LYS A 60 41.79 15.24 -25.76
C LYS A 60 41.88 13.79 -26.21
N ASN A 61 40.94 12.94 -25.78
CA ASN A 61 41.01 11.48 -25.97
C ASN A 61 39.90 10.90 -26.87
N GLY A 62 38.86 11.66 -27.17
CA GLY A 62 37.61 11.17 -27.76
C GLY A 62 37.45 11.57 -29.22
N ASN A 63 38.23 10.94 -30.11
CA ASN A 63 38.00 11.09 -31.56
C ASN A 63 38.36 9.83 -32.38
N THR A 64 38.01 8.64 -31.88
CA THR A 64 38.27 7.38 -32.60
C THR A 64 37.03 6.55 -32.93
N LEU A 65 35.84 6.95 -32.46
CA LEU A 65 34.58 6.26 -32.78
C LEU A 65 33.91 6.96 -33.95
N VAL A 66 34.11 6.42 -35.16
CA VAL A 66 33.36 6.81 -36.35
C VAL A 66 31.95 6.22 -36.24
N PRO A 67 30.87 7.01 -36.41
CA PRO A 67 29.51 6.49 -36.39
C PRO A 67 29.34 5.37 -37.43
N GLN A 68 28.89 4.19 -37.00
CA GLN A 68 28.70 3.05 -37.91
C GLN A 68 27.47 3.19 -38.82
N GLU A 69 26.45 3.97 -38.40
CA GLU A 69 25.23 4.22 -39.19
C GLU A 69 24.88 5.72 -39.24
N LYS A 70 24.15 6.17 -40.28
CA LYS A 70 23.65 7.56 -40.39
C LYS A 70 22.48 7.86 -39.45
N SER A 71 21.64 6.86 -39.15
CA SER A 71 20.50 6.98 -38.23
C SER A 71 20.82 6.32 -36.90
N GLY A 72 20.68 7.04 -35.79
CA GLY A 72 20.93 6.45 -34.48
C GLY A 72 19.77 5.57 -33.96
N PRO A 73 20.02 4.75 -32.93
CA PRO A 73 19.11 3.69 -32.47
C PRO A 73 17.75 4.17 -31.95
N LEU A 74 17.59 5.44 -31.59
CA LEU A 74 16.31 6.02 -31.17
C LEU A 74 15.41 6.51 -32.32
N ALA A 75 15.87 6.50 -33.58
CA ALA A 75 15.07 7.01 -34.69
C ALA A 75 13.80 6.16 -34.88
N PRO A 76 12.59 6.71 -34.63
CA PRO A 76 11.35 5.96 -34.73
C PRO A 76 11.02 5.67 -36.19
N ASP A 77 10.46 4.50 -36.46
CA ASP A 77 9.87 4.17 -37.76
C ASP A 77 8.36 3.98 -37.65
N ARG A 78 7.69 3.69 -38.77
CA ARG A 78 6.23 3.49 -38.80
C ARG A 78 5.74 2.37 -37.87
N TYR A 79 6.56 1.37 -37.57
CA TYR A 79 6.18 0.29 -36.66
C TYR A 79 6.35 0.70 -35.20
N SER A 80 7.32 1.55 -34.87
CA SER A 80 7.39 2.18 -33.54
C SER A 80 6.07 2.91 -33.21
N TRP A 81 5.57 3.71 -34.15
CA TRP A 81 4.27 4.40 -34.00
C TRP A 81 3.08 3.44 -33.96
N LEU A 82 3.09 2.39 -34.80
CA LEU A 82 2.05 1.37 -34.77
C LEU A 82 1.95 0.70 -33.40
N PHE A 83 3.07 0.24 -32.83
CA PHE A 83 3.08 -0.42 -31.53
C PHE A 83 2.75 0.53 -30.38
N PHE A 84 3.17 1.80 -30.47
CA PHE A 84 2.72 2.83 -29.54
C PHE A 84 1.19 2.94 -29.54
N LEU A 85 0.58 3.11 -30.73
CA LEU A 85 -0.87 3.28 -30.86
C LEU A 85 -1.64 2.04 -30.40
N ILE A 86 -1.22 0.83 -30.80
CA ILE A 86 -1.86 -0.42 -30.38
C ILE A 86 -1.86 -0.54 -28.86
N SER A 87 -0.69 -0.35 -28.23
CA SER A 87 -0.53 -0.46 -26.78
C SER A 87 -1.36 0.59 -26.04
N LEU A 88 -1.33 1.85 -26.52
CA LEU A 88 -2.12 2.93 -25.95
C LEU A 88 -3.62 2.63 -26.01
N VAL A 89 -4.13 2.19 -27.16
CA VAL A 89 -5.55 1.84 -27.34
C VAL A 89 -5.94 0.69 -26.41
N ILE A 90 -5.13 -0.36 -26.31
CA ILE A 90 -5.39 -1.51 -25.44
C ILE A 90 -5.45 -1.09 -23.96
N CYS A 91 -4.49 -0.26 -23.50
CA CYS A 91 -4.48 0.26 -22.14
C CYS A 91 -5.74 1.11 -21.87
N LEU A 92 -6.03 2.07 -22.75
CA LEU A 92 -7.16 3.00 -22.59
C LEU A 92 -8.52 2.29 -22.63
N ALA A 93 -8.69 1.25 -23.46
CA ALA A 93 -9.95 0.51 -23.57
C ALA A 93 -10.42 -0.13 -22.25
N GLY A 94 -9.50 -0.43 -21.33
CA GLY A 94 -9.80 -1.03 -20.03
C GLY A 94 -9.44 -0.14 -18.83
N ILE A 95 -9.26 1.17 -19.01
CA ILE A 95 -8.72 2.07 -17.98
C ILE A 95 -9.59 2.19 -16.72
N LYS A 96 -10.89 1.86 -16.82
CA LYS A 96 -11.85 1.84 -15.71
C LYS A 96 -12.20 0.42 -15.23
N ALA A 97 -11.56 -0.61 -15.78
CA ALA A 97 -11.93 -1.99 -15.48
C ALA A 97 -11.63 -2.38 -14.01
N GLU A 98 -10.60 -1.78 -13.43
CA GLU A 98 -10.18 -2.01 -12.05
C GLU A 98 -10.64 -0.86 -11.14
N ALA A 99 -11.07 -1.22 -9.93
CA ALA A 99 -11.22 -0.26 -8.85
C ALA A 99 -9.85 0.33 -8.46
N LEU A 100 -9.88 1.43 -7.73
CA LEU A 100 -8.70 1.96 -7.07
C LEU A 100 -8.26 0.92 -6.04
N TYR A 101 -6.98 0.61 -5.98
CA TYR A 101 -6.44 -0.35 -5.02
C TYR A 101 -5.31 0.29 -4.22
N SER A 102 -4.97 -0.31 -3.08
CA SER A 102 -4.06 0.25 -2.06
C SER A 102 -2.82 0.96 -2.61
N MET A 103 -2.01 0.25 -3.40
CA MET A 103 -0.73 0.79 -3.87
C MET A 103 -0.92 1.95 -4.85
N GLU A 104 -2.00 1.93 -5.65
CA GLU A 104 -2.33 3.04 -6.54
C GLU A 104 -2.72 4.28 -5.72
N ALA A 105 -3.50 4.09 -4.64
CA ALA A 105 -3.84 5.16 -3.72
C ALA A 105 -2.60 5.75 -3.03
N THR A 106 -1.64 4.93 -2.60
CA THR A 106 -0.37 5.42 -2.02
C THR A 106 0.32 6.43 -2.92
N TYR A 107 0.48 6.12 -4.22
CA TYR A 107 1.14 7.05 -5.14
C TYR A 107 0.30 8.28 -5.44
N LEU A 108 -1.04 8.16 -5.48
CA LEU A 108 -1.92 9.30 -5.63
C LEU A 108 -1.65 10.31 -4.50
N CYS A 109 -1.63 9.85 -3.24
CA CYS A 109 -1.46 10.67 -2.03
C CYS A 109 -0.14 11.48 -1.98
N GLU A 110 0.83 11.20 -2.85
CA GLU A 110 2.16 11.81 -2.79
C GLU A 110 2.35 13.08 -3.62
N PHE A 111 1.40 13.43 -4.52
CA PHE A 111 1.60 14.53 -5.47
C PHE A 111 0.57 15.67 -5.39
N VAL A 112 -0.12 15.77 -4.26
CA VAL A 112 -1.16 16.75 -3.90
C VAL A 112 -1.20 17.99 -4.82
N PRO A 113 -2.19 18.09 -5.72
CA PRO A 113 -2.37 19.21 -6.62
C PRO A 113 -2.54 20.54 -5.88
N GLY A 114 -2.03 21.63 -6.45
CA GLY A 114 -2.17 22.98 -5.90
C GLY A 114 -1.24 23.33 -4.72
N ARG A 115 -0.41 22.40 -4.24
CA ARG A 115 0.61 22.67 -3.22
C ARG A 115 1.87 23.32 -3.80
N SER A 116 2.74 23.83 -2.93
CA SER A 116 4.04 24.37 -3.35
C SER A 116 4.99 23.27 -3.84
N LEU A 117 5.95 23.62 -4.70
CA LEU A 117 6.97 22.69 -5.15
C LEU A 117 7.78 22.09 -3.99
N LEU A 118 8.04 22.86 -2.93
CA LEU A 118 8.79 22.42 -1.76
C LEU A 118 8.04 21.34 -0.97
N SER A 119 6.72 21.49 -0.77
CA SER A 119 5.91 20.48 -0.09
C SER A 119 5.84 19.16 -0.88
N VAL A 120 5.76 19.23 -2.22
CA VAL A 120 5.79 18.01 -3.05
C VAL A 120 7.18 17.37 -3.01
N LEU A 121 8.25 18.16 -3.07
CA LEU A 121 9.62 17.64 -2.98
C LEU A 121 9.88 16.95 -1.64
N PHE A 122 9.44 17.55 -0.53
CA PHE A 122 9.69 17.06 0.82
C PHE A 122 8.50 16.38 1.47
N ASN A 123 7.57 15.82 0.66
CA ASN A 123 6.46 15.02 1.15
C ASN A 123 7.01 13.86 2.01
N SER A 124 6.67 13.90 3.30
CA SER A 124 7.22 13.00 4.32
C SER A 124 6.72 11.56 4.17
N VAL A 125 5.49 11.36 3.69
CA VAL A 125 4.92 10.03 3.40
C VAL A 125 5.73 9.36 2.28
N ALA A 126 6.02 10.09 1.22
CA ALA A 126 6.83 9.60 0.11
C ALA A 126 8.27 9.32 0.56
N ILE A 127 8.87 10.18 1.38
CA ILE A 127 10.21 9.97 1.93
C ILE A 127 10.24 8.75 2.87
N TYR A 128 9.22 8.59 3.71
CA TYR A 128 9.03 7.45 4.60
C TYR A 128 8.92 6.13 3.81
N ASN A 129 8.13 6.13 2.74
CA ASN A 129 8.00 5.00 1.81
C ASN A 129 9.22 4.82 0.88
N SER A 130 10.29 5.60 1.08
CA SER A 130 11.50 5.59 0.24
C SER A 130 11.23 5.83 -1.26
N HIS A 131 10.17 6.56 -1.57
CA HIS A 131 9.81 6.95 -2.93
C HIS A 131 10.59 8.19 -3.38
N ASN A 132 11.22 8.07 -4.56
CA ASN A 132 11.96 9.15 -5.16
C ASN A 132 11.04 10.17 -5.86
N PRO A 133 11.46 11.44 -6.02
CA PRO A 133 10.54 12.54 -6.24
C PRO A 133 10.03 12.65 -7.68
N LEU A 134 10.68 12.02 -8.66
CA LEU A 134 10.36 12.30 -10.07
C LEU A 134 8.90 12.02 -10.40
N TYR A 135 8.38 10.89 -9.93
CA TYR A 135 7.01 10.52 -10.26
C TYR A 135 5.99 11.50 -9.70
N ARG A 136 6.12 11.84 -8.41
CA ARG A 136 5.21 12.78 -7.78
C ARG A 136 5.36 14.19 -8.33
N LEU A 137 6.58 14.63 -8.66
CA LEU A 137 6.79 15.91 -9.34
C LEU A 137 6.13 15.94 -10.71
N LEU A 138 6.30 14.87 -11.49
CA LEU A 138 5.67 14.74 -12.80
C LEU A 138 4.14 14.82 -12.68
N MET A 139 3.56 14.07 -11.75
CA MET A 139 2.11 14.08 -11.54
C MET A 139 1.59 15.41 -11.02
N HIS A 140 2.33 16.06 -10.12
CA HIS A 140 1.99 17.39 -9.63
C HIS A 140 1.88 18.41 -10.79
N TYR A 141 2.85 18.45 -11.71
CA TYR A 141 2.77 19.35 -12.86
C TYR A 141 1.70 18.94 -13.87
N LEU A 142 1.49 17.63 -14.09
CA LEU A 142 0.46 17.15 -15.00
C LEU A 142 -0.95 17.38 -14.46
N SER A 143 -1.13 17.46 -13.14
CA SER A 143 -2.42 17.69 -12.49
C SER A 143 -3.12 18.98 -12.93
N VAL A 144 -2.35 19.96 -13.44
CA VAL A 144 -2.86 21.21 -14.03
C VAL A 144 -3.77 20.94 -15.24
N PHE A 145 -3.55 19.84 -15.96
CA PHE A 145 -4.36 19.45 -17.12
C PHE A 145 -5.55 18.55 -16.76
N GLY A 146 -5.59 18.02 -15.53
CA GLY A 146 -6.67 17.16 -15.06
C GLY A 146 -6.34 16.45 -13.74
N THR A 147 -7.36 16.28 -12.90
CA THR A 147 -7.22 15.68 -11.56
C THR A 147 -8.02 14.38 -11.39
N GLY A 148 -8.65 13.88 -12.45
CA GLY A 148 -9.42 12.64 -12.40
C GLY A 148 -8.54 11.39 -12.45
N LEU A 149 -8.97 10.31 -11.79
CA LEU A 149 -8.27 9.01 -11.78
C LEU A 149 -7.93 8.50 -13.20
N VAL A 150 -8.86 8.67 -14.15
CA VAL A 150 -8.64 8.28 -15.56
C VAL A 150 -7.48 9.05 -16.19
N PHE A 151 -7.32 10.33 -15.86
CA PHE A 151 -6.22 11.15 -16.38
C PHE A 151 -4.88 10.65 -15.85
N TYR A 152 -4.75 10.42 -14.54
CA TYR A 152 -3.52 9.89 -13.96
C TYR A 152 -3.17 8.50 -14.49
N ARG A 153 -4.17 7.62 -14.64
CA ARG A 153 -3.98 6.30 -15.28
C ARG A 153 -3.53 6.44 -16.74
N ALA A 154 -4.01 7.45 -17.47
CA ALA A 154 -3.62 7.69 -18.86
C ALA A 154 -2.13 8.07 -19.01
N VAL A 155 -1.53 8.70 -17.99
CA VAL A 155 -0.09 8.97 -17.96
C VAL A 155 0.70 7.66 -17.87
N SER A 156 0.26 6.72 -17.03
CA SER A 156 0.86 5.37 -16.99
C SER A 156 0.62 4.58 -18.27
N ALA A 157 -0.57 4.69 -18.88
CA ALA A 157 -0.86 4.09 -20.20
C ALA A 157 0.10 4.61 -21.28
N PHE A 158 0.38 5.91 -21.29
CA PHE A 158 1.35 6.53 -22.18
C PHE A 158 2.77 5.97 -21.94
N GLY A 159 3.19 5.83 -20.67
CA GLY A 159 4.47 5.22 -20.31
C GLY A 159 4.63 3.80 -20.87
N ILE A 160 3.59 2.97 -20.77
CA ILE A 160 3.58 1.61 -21.35
C ILE A 160 3.57 1.64 -22.88
N ALA A 161 2.85 2.57 -23.50
CA ALA A 161 2.85 2.72 -24.95
C ALA A 161 4.26 3.08 -25.49
N VAL A 162 4.96 4.00 -24.81
CA VAL A 162 6.37 4.33 -25.12
C VAL A 162 7.27 3.12 -24.89
N THR A 163 7.11 2.42 -23.76
CA THR A 163 7.86 1.18 -23.45
C THR A 163 7.71 0.15 -24.56
N THR A 164 6.49 -0.05 -25.05
CA THR A 164 6.20 -1.00 -26.14
C THR A 164 6.91 -0.62 -27.44
N ALA A 165 6.82 0.65 -27.83
CA ALA A 165 7.47 1.16 -29.04
C ALA A 165 9.01 1.06 -28.99
N LEU A 166 9.59 1.37 -27.83
CA LEU A 166 11.04 1.25 -27.62
C LEU A 166 11.50 -0.21 -27.51
N THR A 167 10.63 -1.11 -27.04
CA THR A 167 10.91 -2.56 -27.04
C THR A 167 11.04 -3.10 -28.45
N TYR A 168 10.16 -2.69 -29.37
CA TYR A 168 10.32 -2.94 -30.80
C TYR A 168 11.66 -2.39 -31.32
N GLN A 169 11.97 -1.13 -30.98
CA GLN A 169 13.17 -0.45 -31.45
C GLN A 169 14.45 -1.15 -30.97
N MET A 170 14.47 -1.63 -29.73
CA MET A 170 15.58 -2.38 -29.16
C MET A 170 15.81 -3.70 -29.91
N GLY A 171 14.75 -4.48 -30.14
CA GLY A 171 14.85 -5.73 -30.92
C GLY A 171 15.29 -5.49 -32.36
N ARG A 172 14.78 -4.42 -32.99
CA ARG A 172 15.17 -4.01 -34.34
C ARG A 172 16.65 -3.65 -34.42
N THR A 173 17.16 -2.91 -33.44
CA THR A 173 18.54 -2.42 -33.39
C THR A 173 19.53 -3.55 -33.11
N LEU A 174 19.23 -4.44 -32.17
CA LEU A 174 20.18 -5.45 -31.68
C LEU A 174 20.19 -6.76 -32.47
N ILE A 175 19.06 -7.12 -33.10
CA ILE A 175 18.86 -8.42 -33.74
C ILE A 175 18.38 -8.24 -35.18
N GLY A 176 17.41 -7.34 -35.40
CA GLY A 176 16.87 -7.02 -36.72
C GLY A 176 15.34 -6.86 -36.73
N ARG A 177 14.79 -6.41 -37.86
CA ARG A 177 13.37 -6.01 -37.99
C ARG A 177 12.36 -7.09 -37.58
N ARG A 178 12.57 -8.36 -37.95
CA ARG A 178 11.64 -9.45 -37.59
C ARG A 178 11.58 -9.68 -36.08
N ALA A 179 12.74 -9.65 -35.42
CA ALA A 179 12.83 -9.76 -33.97
C ALA A 179 12.19 -8.54 -33.29
N GLY A 180 12.44 -7.33 -33.81
CA GLY A 180 11.75 -6.12 -33.37
C GLY A 180 10.23 -6.27 -33.44
N LEU A 181 9.68 -6.70 -34.58
CA LEU A 181 8.23 -6.92 -34.74
C LEU A 181 7.68 -7.93 -33.72
N ALA A 182 8.40 -9.04 -33.50
CA ALA A 182 8.00 -10.05 -32.51
C ALA A 182 8.00 -9.49 -31.08
N MET A 183 9.04 -8.74 -30.71
CA MET A 183 9.15 -8.10 -29.39
C MET A 183 8.10 -7.02 -29.18
N GLY A 184 7.83 -6.18 -30.19
CA GLY A 184 6.79 -5.15 -30.13
C GLY A 184 5.40 -5.75 -29.98
N LEU A 185 5.10 -6.83 -30.71
CA LEU A 185 3.81 -7.52 -30.61
C LEU A 185 3.64 -8.23 -29.26
N ALA A 186 4.69 -8.91 -28.77
CA ALA A 186 4.69 -9.53 -27.46
C ALA A 186 4.46 -8.49 -26.35
N ALA A 187 5.16 -7.34 -26.41
CA ALA A 187 5.00 -6.26 -25.45
C ALA A 187 3.60 -5.62 -25.51
N ALA A 188 3.07 -5.37 -26.70
CA ALA A 188 1.75 -4.74 -26.88
C ALA A 188 0.60 -5.60 -26.33
N LEU A 189 0.76 -6.93 -26.37
CA LEU A 189 -0.24 -7.89 -25.90
C LEU A 189 0.03 -8.41 -24.49
N CYS A 190 1.10 -7.95 -23.84
CA CYS A 190 1.50 -8.44 -22.52
C CYS A 190 0.52 -7.98 -21.42
N PRO A 191 -0.26 -8.89 -20.79
CA PRO A 191 -1.21 -8.56 -19.72
C PRO A 191 -0.54 -7.83 -18.57
N TYR A 192 0.70 -8.19 -18.27
CA TYR A 192 1.48 -7.55 -17.21
C TYR A 192 1.85 -6.09 -17.52
N LEU A 193 2.27 -5.79 -18.76
CA LEU A 193 2.51 -4.39 -19.16
C LEU A 193 1.19 -3.61 -19.22
N VAL A 194 0.15 -4.21 -19.79
CA VAL A 194 -1.16 -3.56 -19.92
C VAL A 194 -1.78 -3.25 -18.56
N SER A 195 -1.67 -4.16 -17.59
CA SER A 195 -2.20 -3.93 -16.23
C SER A 195 -1.57 -2.73 -15.56
N HIS A 196 -0.25 -2.59 -15.69
CA HIS A 196 0.51 -1.47 -15.14
C HIS A 196 0.28 -0.17 -15.93
N GLY A 197 -0.21 -0.25 -17.16
CA GLY A 197 -0.69 0.89 -17.94
C GLY A 197 -2.09 1.36 -17.54
N ARG A 198 -2.83 0.59 -16.75
CA ARG A 198 -4.21 0.89 -16.34
C ARG A 198 -4.33 1.37 -14.90
N VAL A 199 -3.22 1.51 -14.20
CA VAL A 199 -3.15 1.97 -12.80
C VAL A 199 -2.13 3.08 -12.68
N VAL A 200 -2.32 4.00 -11.73
CA VAL A 200 -1.35 5.07 -11.42
C VAL A 200 -0.09 4.46 -10.80
N MET A 201 0.90 4.19 -11.64
CA MET A 201 2.18 3.58 -11.23
C MET A 201 3.41 4.25 -11.85
N PRO A 202 4.48 4.49 -11.05
CA PRO A 202 5.76 5.00 -11.55
C PRO A 202 6.49 4.04 -12.46
N TYR A 203 6.34 2.73 -12.23
CA TYR A 203 7.08 1.69 -12.95
C TYR A 203 6.77 1.68 -14.46
N ALA A 204 5.57 2.12 -14.85
CA ALA A 204 5.19 2.26 -16.26
C ALA A 204 6.10 3.26 -17.01
N ILE A 205 6.46 4.36 -16.37
CA ILE A 205 7.35 5.39 -16.93
C ILE A 205 8.81 4.97 -16.75
N MET A 206 9.13 4.34 -15.62
CA MET A 206 10.46 3.78 -15.36
C MET A 206 10.89 2.80 -16.46
N ALA A 207 10.00 1.90 -16.90
CA ALA A 207 10.28 0.96 -17.97
C ALA A 207 10.65 1.66 -19.30
N ALA A 208 9.96 2.76 -19.62
CA ALA A 208 10.29 3.58 -20.78
C ALA A 208 11.67 4.24 -20.62
N LEU A 209 11.95 4.84 -19.46
CA LEU A 209 13.26 5.44 -19.15
C LEU A 209 14.39 4.42 -19.28
N THR A 210 14.21 3.20 -18.78
CA THR A 210 15.18 2.11 -18.89
C THR A 210 15.50 1.80 -20.35
N LEU A 211 14.49 1.78 -21.23
CA LEU A 211 14.70 1.57 -22.66
C LEU A 211 15.35 2.76 -23.36
N VAL A 212 15.02 4.00 -22.97
CA VAL A 212 15.70 5.19 -23.48
C VAL A 212 17.18 5.15 -23.07
N ALA A 213 17.49 4.85 -21.81
CA ALA A 213 18.86 4.67 -21.33
C ALA A 213 19.59 3.58 -22.12
N SER A 214 18.96 2.43 -22.35
CA SER A 214 19.52 1.34 -23.16
C SER A 214 19.83 1.76 -24.60
N LEU A 215 18.87 2.39 -25.29
CA LEU A 215 19.07 2.77 -26.70
C LEU A 215 20.07 3.93 -26.85
N THR A 216 20.07 4.88 -25.92
CA THR A 216 21.05 5.98 -25.90
C THR A 216 22.44 5.46 -25.55
N PHE A 217 22.55 4.51 -24.61
CA PHE A 217 23.80 3.79 -24.34
C PHE A 217 24.34 3.11 -25.61
N LEU A 218 23.51 2.35 -26.33
CA LEU A 218 23.90 1.71 -27.59
C LEU A 218 24.35 2.74 -28.64
N GLY A 219 23.67 3.87 -28.74
CA GLY A 219 24.08 4.93 -29.65
C GLY A 219 25.41 5.57 -29.24
N MET A 220 25.62 5.78 -27.93
CA MET A 220 26.84 6.35 -27.39
C MET A 220 28.06 5.48 -27.71
N ILE A 221 27.96 4.17 -27.49
CA ILE A 221 29.07 3.24 -27.78
C ILE A 221 29.30 3.06 -29.28
N GLN A 222 28.27 3.25 -30.12
CA GLN A 222 28.38 3.34 -31.59
C GLN A 222 29.02 4.64 -32.09
N GLY A 223 29.45 5.54 -31.18
CA GLY A 223 30.16 6.78 -31.52
C GLY A 223 29.28 8.01 -31.70
N HIS A 224 27.96 7.90 -31.53
CA HIS A 224 27.05 9.04 -31.66
C HIS A 224 27.07 9.91 -30.41
N GLN A 225 27.82 11.01 -30.49
CA GLN A 225 28.09 11.96 -29.41
C GLN A 225 26.84 12.46 -28.67
N ARG A 226 25.76 12.78 -29.40
CA ARG A 226 24.51 13.30 -28.81
C ARG A 226 23.87 12.36 -27.80
N TYR A 227 24.10 11.05 -27.91
CA TYR A 227 23.49 10.09 -27.00
C TYR A 227 24.20 10.01 -25.65
N ARG A 228 25.40 10.58 -25.51
CA ARG A 228 26.05 10.74 -24.20
C ARG A 228 25.18 11.55 -23.24
N LEU A 229 24.69 12.69 -23.72
CA LEU A 229 23.78 13.56 -22.96
C LEU A 229 22.49 12.82 -22.60
N TRP A 230 21.84 12.21 -23.59
CA TRP A 230 20.57 11.51 -23.37
C TRP A 230 20.71 10.29 -22.46
N PHE A 231 21.83 9.57 -22.52
CA PHE A 231 22.13 8.48 -21.60
C PHE A 231 22.24 8.98 -20.15
N THR A 232 23.03 10.04 -19.92
CA THR A 232 23.17 10.66 -18.59
C THR A 232 21.83 11.18 -18.05
N ILE A 233 21.05 11.89 -18.88
CA ILE A 233 19.73 12.40 -18.47
C ILE A 233 18.79 11.25 -18.12
N SER A 234 18.72 10.22 -18.96
CA SER A 234 17.83 9.08 -18.71
C SER A 234 18.22 8.31 -17.46
N LEU A 235 19.53 8.18 -17.19
CA LEU A 235 20.03 7.55 -15.97
C LEU A 235 19.67 8.37 -14.72
N ALA A 236 19.89 9.69 -14.76
CA ALA A 236 19.53 10.57 -13.65
C ALA A 236 18.01 10.53 -13.38
N LEU A 237 17.18 10.68 -14.41
CA LEU A 237 15.73 10.59 -14.29
C LEU A 237 15.29 9.22 -13.76
N GLY A 238 15.90 8.13 -14.24
CA GLY A 238 15.64 6.79 -13.73
C GLY A 238 15.95 6.65 -12.23
N LEU A 239 17.09 7.17 -11.77
CA LEU A 239 17.44 7.20 -10.34
C LEU A 239 16.45 8.06 -9.53
N TYR A 240 16.05 9.22 -10.04
CA TYR A 240 15.01 10.05 -9.42
C TYR A 240 13.61 9.43 -9.48
N MET A 241 13.38 8.40 -10.30
CA MET A 241 12.17 7.60 -10.28
C MET A 241 12.25 6.51 -9.20
N HIS A 242 13.36 5.77 -9.14
CA HIS A 242 13.57 4.70 -8.16
C HIS A 242 15.05 4.30 -8.05
N LEU A 243 15.54 4.01 -6.84
CA LEU A 243 16.95 3.64 -6.60
C LEU A 243 17.41 2.34 -7.31
N ILE A 244 16.52 1.34 -7.43
CA ILE A 244 16.70 0.09 -8.22
C ILE A 244 17.24 0.36 -9.63
N TYR A 245 16.98 1.54 -10.20
CA TYR A 245 17.51 1.93 -11.50
C TYR A 245 19.06 1.90 -11.55
N ALA A 246 19.76 2.04 -10.43
CA ALA A 246 21.22 1.94 -10.35
C ALA A 246 21.74 0.57 -10.82
N PHE A 247 20.95 -0.51 -10.67
CA PHE A 247 21.36 -1.86 -11.06
C PHE A 247 21.54 -2.03 -12.57
N PHE A 248 20.86 -1.22 -13.39
CA PHE A 248 21.04 -1.24 -14.85
C PHE A 248 22.44 -0.81 -15.28
N VAL A 249 23.12 0.00 -14.47
CA VAL A 249 24.50 0.43 -14.75
C VAL A 249 25.43 -0.76 -14.88
N ILE A 250 25.23 -1.83 -14.09
CA ILE A 250 26.02 -3.05 -14.16
C ILE A 250 25.80 -3.75 -15.50
N GLY A 251 24.57 -3.78 -16.02
CA GLY A 251 24.27 -4.29 -17.36
C GLY A 251 24.97 -3.51 -18.48
N PHE A 252 25.03 -2.18 -18.38
CA PHE A 252 25.76 -1.34 -19.33
C PHE A 252 27.27 -1.63 -19.31
N PHE A 253 27.86 -1.80 -18.12
CA PHE A 253 29.26 -2.19 -17.99
C PHE A 253 29.53 -3.58 -18.56
N ALA A 254 28.67 -4.56 -18.25
CA ALA A 254 28.80 -5.91 -18.77
C ALA A 254 28.78 -5.91 -20.31
N TYR A 255 27.87 -5.14 -20.94
CA TYR A 255 27.85 -4.98 -22.39
C TYR A 255 29.11 -4.28 -22.93
N ALA A 256 29.58 -3.22 -22.28
CA ALA A 256 30.78 -2.49 -22.69
C ALA A 256 32.03 -3.40 -22.69
N LEU A 257 32.09 -4.37 -21.77
CA LEU A 257 33.18 -5.36 -21.71
C LEU A 257 33.16 -6.36 -22.88
N THR A 258 31.99 -6.59 -23.50
CA THR A 258 31.86 -7.48 -24.66
C THR A 258 32.36 -6.87 -25.97
N GLN A 259 32.59 -5.55 -25.99
CA GLN A 259 33.07 -4.86 -27.19
C GLN A 259 34.45 -5.37 -27.61
N GLU A 260 34.77 -5.19 -28.89
CA GLU A 260 36.06 -5.54 -29.47
C GLU A 260 37.21 -4.87 -28.72
N ARG A 261 38.37 -5.55 -28.65
CA ARG A 261 39.52 -5.10 -27.83
C ARG A 261 39.91 -3.64 -28.10
N ALA A 262 39.83 -3.20 -29.36
CA ALA A 262 40.14 -1.83 -29.76
C ALA A 262 39.17 -0.77 -29.21
N GLN A 263 37.89 -1.13 -28.99
CA GLN A 263 36.84 -0.21 -28.57
C GLN A 263 36.45 -0.38 -27.09
N ARG A 264 36.78 -1.52 -26.47
CA ARG A 264 36.41 -1.89 -25.10
C ARG A 264 36.75 -0.84 -24.06
N LEU A 265 37.99 -0.34 -24.05
CA LEU A 265 38.42 0.65 -23.06
C LEU A 265 37.58 1.94 -23.18
N ASN A 266 37.36 2.41 -24.40
CA ASN A 266 36.55 3.60 -24.65
C ASN A 266 35.08 3.38 -24.27
N ALA A 267 34.52 2.20 -24.57
CA ALA A 267 33.17 1.84 -24.16
C ALA A 267 33.03 1.84 -22.63
N VAL A 268 33.94 1.16 -21.91
CA VAL A 268 33.94 1.10 -20.44
C VAL A 268 34.13 2.49 -19.83
N MET A 269 35.10 3.27 -20.32
CA MET A 269 35.33 4.61 -19.79
C MET A 269 34.17 5.56 -20.07
N ASN A 270 33.57 5.54 -21.27
CA ASN A 270 32.38 6.35 -21.53
C ASN A 270 31.22 5.94 -20.61
N THR A 271 31.01 4.63 -20.43
CA THR A 271 29.99 4.11 -19.51
C THR A 271 30.23 4.62 -18.09
N LEU A 272 31.46 4.53 -17.59
CA LEU A 272 31.84 5.01 -16.26
C LEU A 272 31.61 6.51 -16.12
N HIS A 273 32.17 7.32 -17.02
CA HIS A 273 32.08 8.78 -16.95
C HIS A 273 30.61 9.25 -16.97
N PHE A 274 29.83 8.81 -17.95
CA PHE A 274 28.46 9.30 -18.12
C PHE A 274 27.49 8.71 -17.10
N SER A 275 27.78 7.51 -16.57
CA SER A 275 27.02 6.96 -15.44
C SER A 275 27.34 7.69 -14.14
N ALA A 276 28.62 8.01 -13.88
CA ALA A 276 29.03 8.79 -12.72
C ALA A 276 28.41 10.19 -12.71
N ILE A 277 28.34 10.87 -13.86
CA ILE A 277 27.63 12.15 -13.97
C ILE A 277 26.14 11.97 -13.64
N GLY A 278 25.48 10.94 -14.16
CA GLY A 278 24.07 10.67 -13.86
C GLY A 278 23.81 10.37 -12.38
N GLY A 279 24.68 9.58 -11.75
CA GLY A 279 24.63 9.31 -10.31
C GLY A 279 24.88 10.56 -9.48
N LEU A 280 25.85 11.40 -9.88
CA LEU A 280 26.15 12.64 -9.17
C LEU A 280 25.00 13.66 -9.24
N ILE A 281 24.25 13.69 -10.35
CA ILE A 281 23.01 14.48 -10.46
C ILE A 281 21.96 14.03 -9.44
N TYR A 282 21.91 12.74 -9.09
CA TYR A 282 20.96 12.18 -8.12
C TYR A 282 21.42 12.33 -6.65
N THR A 283 22.72 12.47 -6.40
CA THR A 283 23.31 12.62 -5.06
C THR A 283 22.60 13.62 -4.12
N PRO A 284 22.14 14.81 -4.57
CA PRO A 284 21.46 15.76 -3.69
C PRO A 284 20.22 15.15 -3.01
N TRP A 285 19.40 14.43 -3.78
CA TRP A 285 18.21 13.76 -3.24
C TRP A 285 18.60 12.59 -2.34
N PHE A 286 19.56 11.78 -2.78
CA PHE A 286 20.04 10.64 -1.99
C PHE A 286 20.54 11.06 -0.60
N LEU A 287 21.36 12.11 -0.54
CA LEU A 287 21.87 12.62 0.73
C LEU A 287 20.73 13.21 1.58
N GLY A 288 19.83 13.99 0.99
CA GLY A 288 18.68 14.53 1.73
C GLY A 288 17.79 13.44 2.32
N ASN A 289 17.51 12.38 1.55
CA ASN A 289 16.76 11.22 2.01
C ASN A 289 17.51 10.46 3.11
N LEU A 290 18.82 10.23 2.95
CA LEU A 290 19.66 9.57 3.95
C LEU A 290 19.70 10.33 5.27
N PHE A 291 19.85 11.67 5.24
CA PHE A 291 19.81 12.51 6.43
C PHE A 291 18.44 12.47 7.10
N TYR A 292 17.36 12.50 6.33
CA TYR A 292 16.01 12.38 6.86
C TYR A 292 15.79 11.01 7.52
N GLN A 293 16.20 9.92 6.88
CA GLN A 293 16.10 8.58 7.44
C GLN A 293 16.97 8.42 8.70
N ALA A 294 18.21 8.92 8.69
CA ALA A 294 19.09 8.93 9.86
C ALA A 294 18.49 9.74 11.03
N TYR A 295 17.80 10.84 10.73
CA TYR A 295 17.07 11.62 11.72
C TYR A 295 15.87 10.86 12.30
N MET A 296 15.17 10.08 11.47
CA MET A 296 14.04 9.23 11.89
C MET A 296 14.47 7.89 12.53
N HIS A 297 15.75 7.53 12.44
CA HIS A 297 16.33 6.26 12.91
C HIS A 297 16.00 5.88 14.37
N PRO A 298 16.00 6.80 15.35
CA PRO A 298 15.71 6.45 16.76
C PRO A 298 14.30 5.88 16.98
N LEU A 299 13.34 6.19 16.10
CA LEU A 299 11.98 5.63 16.10
C LEU A 299 11.85 4.41 15.18
N PHE A 300 12.82 4.22 14.28
CA PHE A 300 12.85 3.12 13.33
C PHE A 300 13.28 1.81 14.00
N ASP A 301 14.27 1.86 14.90
CA ASP A 301 14.69 0.67 15.65
C ASP A 301 13.51 0.00 16.36
N GLU A 302 12.61 0.75 17.01
CA GLU A 302 11.39 0.21 17.66
C GLU A 302 10.38 -0.41 16.68
N LEU A 303 10.25 0.12 15.45
CA LEU A 303 9.33 -0.39 14.42
C LEU A 303 9.87 -1.62 13.67
N THR A 304 11.20 -1.78 13.59
CA THR A 304 11.84 -2.89 12.89
C THR A 304 11.96 -4.17 13.74
N VAL A 305 11.77 -4.11 15.07
CA VAL A 305 11.92 -5.28 15.98
C VAL A 305 10.88 -6.39 15.75
N SER A 306 9.86 -6.20 14.90
CA SER A 306 8.89 -7.27 14.58
C SER A 306 9.33 -8.25 13.48
N THR A 307 10.58 -8.21 13.01
CA THR A 307 11.10 -9.16 12.02
C THR A 307 11.28 -10.55 12.64
N ALA A 308 10.32 -11.44 12.42
CA ALA A 308 10.45 -12.86 12.72
C ALA A 308 11.63 -13.48 11.94
N VAL A 309 12.52 -14.14 12.65
CA VAL A 309 13.65 -14.90 12.09
C VAL A 309 13.11 -16.08 11.28
N MET A 310 13.25 -16.05 9.95
CA MET A 310 12.96 -17.20 9.10
C MET A 310 14.19 -18.12 8.96
N PRO A 311 14.02 -19.45 9.02
CA PRO A 311 15.11 -20.39 8.73
C PRO A 311 15.61 -20.26 7.29
N LEU A 312 16.94 -20.20 7.14
CA LEU A 312 17.69 -19.93 5.90
C LEU A 312 17.72 -21.08 4.87
N THR A 313 17.10 -22.24 5.14
CA THR A 313 17.49 -23.47 4.43
C THR A 313 16.77 -23.73 3.11
N ASP A 314 15.60 -23.13 2.85
CA ASP A 314 14.80 -23.41 1.63
C ASP A 314 14.42 -22.16 0.80
N ALA A 315 14.63 -20.97 1.34
CA ALA A 315 13.96 -19.75 0.85
C ALA A 315 14.47 -19.20 -0.51
N PRO A 316 15.76 -19.12 -0.86
CA PRO A 316 16.18 -18.39 -2.07
C PRO A 316 15.76 -19.09 -3.36
N VAL A 317 15.83 -20.43 -3.40
CA VAL A 317 15.47 -21.23 -4.58
C VAL A 317 13.96 -21.29 -4.75
N LEU A 318 13.21 -21.52 -3.66
CA LEU A 318 11.75 -21.50 -3.69
C LEU A 318 11.23 -20.11 -4.03
N SER A 319 11.76 -19.04 -3.44
CA SER A 319 11.39 -17.66 -3.78
C SER A 319 11.75 -17.31 -5.23
N ALA A 320 12.88 -17.80 -5.77
CA ALA A 320 13.19 -17.63 -7.18
C ALA A 320 12.22 -18.40 -8.10
N LEU A 321 11.84 -19.63 -7.74
CA LEU A 321 10.88 -20.43 -8.51
C LEU A 321 9.46 -19.86 -8.42
N GLU A 322 9.03 -19.38 -7.26
CA GLU A 322 7.79 -18.63 -7.06
C GLU A 322 7.81 -17.33 -7.84
N PHE A 323 8.94 -16.63 -7.86
CA PHE A 323 9.11 -15.45 -8.69
C PHE A 323 8.95 -15.76 -10.18
N PHE A 324 9.63 -16.77 -10.72
CA PHE A 324 9.46 -17.16 -12.12
C PHE A 324 8.05 -17.68 -12.39
N GLY A 325 7.43 -18.37 -11.43
CA GLY A 325 6.04 -18.79 -11.48
C GLY A 325 5.06 -17.62 -11.51
N ASN A 326 5.27 -16.59 -10.70
CA ASN A 326 4.48 -15.36 -10.65
C ASN A 326 4.70 -14.51 -11.90
N LEU A 327 5.94 -14.34 -12.35
CA LEU A 327 6.27 -13.66 -13.60
C LEU A 327 5.58 -14.36 -14.78
N LEU A 328 5.59 -15.69 -14.82
CA LEU A 328 4.87 -16.45 -15.83
C LEU A 328 3.36 -16.28 -15.70
N ARG A 329 2.80 -16.32 -14.48
CA ARG A 329 1.38 -16.02 -14.23
C ARG A 329 1.02 -14.63 -14.74
N LEU A 330 1.86 -13.63 -14.57
CA LEU A 330 1.59 -12.27 -15.01
C LEU A 330 1.73 -12.12 -16.52
N MET A 331 2.75 -12.76 -17.11
CA MET A 331 2.94 -12.78 -18.55
C MET A 331 1.85 -13.62 -19.25
N LEU A 332 1.41 -14.74 -18.68
CA LEU A 332 0.55 -15.73 -19.36
C LEU A 332 -0.88 -15.84 -18.79
N GLY A 333 -1.19 -15.20 -17.66
CA GLY A 333 -2.52 -15.24 -17.03
C GLY A 333 -2.92 -16.56 -16.36
N LEU A 334 -1.95 -17.41 -16.00
CA LEU A 334 -2.20 -18.75 -15.45
C LEU A 334 -2.58 -18.70 -13.95
N PRO A 335 -3.46 -19.60 -13.45
CA PRO A 335 -3.79 -19.70 -12.02
C PRO A 335 -2.58 -20.11 -11.16
N ARG A 336 -2.62 -19.83 -9.84
CA ARG A 336 -1.52 -19.89 -8.84
C ARG A 336 -0.75 -21.21 -8.67
N PHE A 337 -1.06 -22.29 -9.40
CA PHE A 337 -0.37 -23.57 -9.29
C PHE A 337 0.99 -23.56 -10.04
N ALA A 338 1.90 -22.70 -9.60
CA ALA A 338 2.95 -22.10 -10.43
C ALA A 338 4.36 -22.71 -10.32
N TYR A 339 4.64 -23.66 -9.42
CA TYR A 339 6.00 -24.23 -9.33
C TYR A 339 6.40 -25.00 -10.61
N LEU A 340 5.53 -25.88 -11.10
CA LEU A 340 5.76 -26.58 -12.37
C LEU A 340 5.82 -25.63 -13.57
N ALA A 341 5.06 -24.53 -13.51
CA ALA A 341 5.02 -23.52 -14.56
C ALA A 341 6.32 -22.69 -14.57
N GLY A 342 6.82 -22.29 -13.39
CA GLY A 342 8.11 -21.62 -13.21
C GLY A 342 9.28 -22.48 -13.64
N VAL A 343 9.31 -23.77 -13.28
CA VAL A 343 10.32 -24.74 -13.75
C VAL A 343 10.26 -24.90 -15.27
N SER A 344 9.06 -25.04 -15.84
CA SER A 344 8.87 -25.15 -17.29
C SER A 344 9.33 -23.89 -18.02
N PHE A 345 9.03 -22.71 -17.47
CA PHE A 345 9.50 -21.44 -18.02
C PHE A 345 11.01 -21.31 -17.96
N PHE A 346 11.62 -21.65 -16.82
CA PHE A 346 13.07 -21.61 -16.67
C PHE A 346 13.76 -22.57 -17.65
N ALA A 347 13.23 -23.78 -17.84
CA ALA A 347 13.71 -24.74 -18.83
C ALA A 347 13.57 -24.20 -20.27
N VAL A 348 12.41 -23.64 -20.63
CA VAL A 348 12.18 -23.03 -21.94
C VAL A 348 13.10 -21.82 -22.15
N PHE A 349 13.27 -20.97 -21.14
CA PHE A 349 14.17 -19.82 -21.18
C PHE A 349 15.62 -20.26 -21.41
N ILE A 350 16.10 -21.29 -20.70
CA ILE A 350 17.43 -21.89 -20.93
C ILE A 350 17.54 -22.36 -22.38
N LEU A 351 16.57 -23.12 -22.88
CA LEU A 351 16.57 -23.61 -24.26
C LEU A 351 16.63 -22.47 -25.29
N LEU A 352 15.97 -21.34 -25.00
CA LEU A 352 15.96 -20.16 -25.87
C LEU A 352 17.26 -19.36 -25.81
N ILE A 353 18.03 -19.42 -24.72
CA ILE A 353 19.36 -18.76 -24.65
C ILE A 353 20.50 -19.65 -25.18
N VAL A 354 20.33 -20.97 -25.27
CA VAL A 354 21.34 -21.91 -25.80
C VAL A 354 21.88 -21.49 -27.19
N PRO A 355 21.06 -21.07 -28.17
CA PRO A 355 21.56 -20.56 -29.45
C PRO A 355 22.50 -19.37 -29.31
N LEU A 356 22.24 -18.46 -28.37
CA LEU A 356 23.09 -17.29 -28.12
C LEU A 356 24.46 -17.70 -27.59
N ILE A 357 24.50 -18.70 -26.69
CA ILE A 357 25.73 -19.28 -26.17
C ILE A 357 26.52 -19.94 -27.31
N LYS A 358 25.86 -20.79 -28.12
CA LYS A 358 26.49 -21.47 -29.27
C LYS A 358 27.06 -20.49 -30.29
N ARG A 359 26.37 -19.37 -30.51
CA ARG A 359 26.77 -18.29 -31.45
C ARG A 359 27.70 -17.25 -30.82
N LYS A 360 28.07 -17.41 -29.54
CA LYS A 360 28.92 -16.47 -28.78
C LYS A 360 28.37 -15.03 -28.76
N ARG A 361 27.04 -14.87 -28.76
CA ARG A 361 26.35 -13.57 -28.61
C ARG A 361 26.29 -13.15 -27.14
N TRP A 362 27.48 -13.05 -26.52
CA TRP A 362 27.65 -12.65 -25.12
C TRP A 362 27.18 -11.21 -24.88
N ASP A 363 27.24 -10.38 -25.90
CA ASP A 363 26.69 -9.02 -25.94
C ASP A 363 25.21 -9.03 -25.52
N LEU A 364 24.38 -9.83 -26.19
CA LEU A 364 22.94 -9.89 -25.91
C LEU A 364 22.63 -10.60 -24.59
N LEU A 365 23.39 -11.66 -24.28
CA LEU A 365 23.18 -12.44 -23.05
C LEU A 365 23.47 -11.61 -21.81
N LEU A 366 24.63 -10.96 -21.73
CA LEU A 366 25.00 -10.15 -20.57
C LEU A 366 24.09 -8.92 -20.47
N PHE A 367 23.78 -8.26 -21.58
CA PHE A 367 22.86 -7.13 -21.56
C PHE A 367 21.46 -7.50 -21.07
N GLY A 368 20.96 -8.66 -21.46
CA GLY A 368 19.64 -9.14 -21.09
C GLY A 368 19.56 -9.69 -19.66
N ILE A 369 20.56 -10.47 -19.25
CA ILE A 369 20.52 -11.26 -18.01
C ILE A 369 21.07 -10.48 -16.81
N THR A 370 22.06 -9.61 -16.99
CA THR A 370 22.71 -8.92 -15.88
C THR A 370 21.74 -8.12 -15.01
N PRO A 371 20.79 -7.34 -15.55
CA PRO A 371 19.80 -6.65 -14.72
C PRO A 371 18.95 -7.61 -13.85
N PHE A 372 18.60 -8.79 -14.37
CA PHE A 372 17.90 -9.83 -13.60
C PHE A 372 18.77 -10.40 -12.49
N LEU A 373 20.02 -10.77 -12.82
CA LEU A 373 20.94 -11.34 -11.84
C LEU A 373 21.23 -10.37 -10.70
N THR A 374 21.44 -9.09 -11.02
CA THR A 374 21.66 -8.07 -9.99
C THR A 374 20.46 -7.98 -9.05
N LEU A 375 19.24 -7.93 -9.59
CA LEU A 375 18.04 -7.87 -8.75
C LEU A 375 17.87 -9.15 -7.90
N ILE A 376 18.09 -10.34 -8.48
CA ILE A 376 18.03 -11.60 -7.73
C ILE A 376 19.06 -11.63 -6.59
N VAL A 377 20.30 -11.22 -6.87
CA VAL A 377 21.39 -11.18 -5.87
C VAL A 377 21.07 -10.17 -4.78
N THR A 378 20.58 -8.98 -5.13
CA THR A 378 20.16 -7.98 -4.15
C THR A 378 19.01 -8.50 -3.28
N ASN A 379 18.03 -9.18 -3.87
CA ASN A 379 16.91 -9.76 -3.12
C ASN A 379 17.38 -10.84 -2.15
N ALA A 380 18.24 -11.74 -2.61
CA ALA A 380 18.83 -12.77 -1.76
C ALA A 380 19.66 -12.14 -0.63
N TRP A 381 20.39 -11.05 -0.91
CA TRP A 381 21.15 -10.31 0.09
C TRP A 381 20.25 -9.58 1.10
N THR A 382 19.18 -8.90 0.67
CA THR A 382 18.24 -8.25 1.59
C THR A 382 17.54 -9.26 2.49
N GLN A 383 17.17 -10.42 1.93
CA GLN A 383 16.57 -11.53 2.66
C GLN A 383 17.57 -12.13 3.67
N TYR A 384 18.83 -12.31 3.28
CA TYR A 384 19.89 -12.79 4.17
C TYR A 384 20.11 -11.86 5.37
N ASN A 385 20.07 -10.55 5.15
CA ASN A 385 20.29 -9.55 6.19
C ASN A 385 19.02 -9.19 6.99
N GLN A 386 17.91 -9.90 6.80
CA GLN A 386 16.63 -9.70 7.51
C GLN A 386 16.09 -8.26 7.42
N PHE A 387 16.56 -7.47 6.45
CA PHE A 387 15.94 -6.19 6.11
C PHE A 387 14.57 -6.51 5.52
N SER A 388 13.50 -6.17 6.26
CA SER A 388 12.08 -6.33 5.91
C SER A 388 11.82 -7.08 4.60
N ASN A 389 11.34 -8.32 4.71
CA ASN A 389 11.17 -9.34 3.65
C ASN A 389 10.36 -8.91 2.39
N MET A 390 9.89 -7.67 2.28
CA MET A 390 8.91 -7.20 1.31
C MET A 390 9.46 -6.30 0.20
N LEU A 391 10.65 -5.69 0.34
CA LEU A 391 10.98 -4.51 -0.47
C LEU A 391 11.26 -4.76 -1.96
N LEU A 392 11.68 -5.96 -2.38
CA LEU A 392 12.11 -6.19 -3.77
C LEU A 392 11.49 -7.42 -4.47
N TRP A 393 10.72 -8.25 -3.76
CA TRP A 393 9.99 -9.38 -4.36
C TRP A 393 8.65 -8.96 -4.99
N MET A 394 8.24 -7.71 -4.81
CA MET A 394 6.98 -7.24 -5.38
C MET A 394 7.06 -7.20 -6.90
N GLU A 395 6.06 -7.78 -7.54
CA GLU A 395 6.00 -8.00 -8.98
C GLU A 395 6.31 -6.73 -9.78
N ARG A 396 5.86 -5.55 -9.35
CA ARG A 396 6.09 -4.25 -10.01
C ARG A 396 7.56 -3.89 -10.26
N TYR A 397 8.49 -4.38 -9.45
CA TYR A 397 9.93 -4.13 -9.63
C TYR A 397 10.53 -4.89 -10.81
N TYR A 398 9.76 -5.74 -11.48
CA TYR A 398 10.23 -6.52 -12.62
C TYR A 398 9.66 -6.01 -13.96
N LEU A 399 8.76 -5.02 -13.92
CA LEU A 399 8.10 -4.46 -15.11
C LEU A 399 9.10 -3.97 -16.15
N HIS A 400 10.13 -3.27 -15.67
CA HIS A 400 11.16 -2.66 -16.48
C HIS A 400 12.24 -3.67 -16.94
N LEU A 401 12.19 -4.92 -16.44
CA LEU A 401 13.03 -6.03 -16.89
C LEU A 401 12.40 -6.82 -18.06
N TYR A 402 11.08 -6.71 -18.26
CA TYR A 402 10.36 -7.40 -19.34
C TYR A 402 11.01 -7.22 -20.74
N PRO A 403 11.46 -6.02 -21.16
CA PRO A 403 12.05 -5.86 -22.49
C PRO A 403 13.35 -6.65 -22.68
N PHE A 404 14.13 -6.84 -21.62
CA PHE A 404 15.38 -7.58 -21.63
C PHE A 404 15.15 -9.09 -21.70
N LEU A 405 14.14 -9.59 -21.00
CA LEU A 405 13.68 -10.97 -21.14
C LEU A 405 13.20 -11.25 -22.56
N SER A 406 12.39 -10.33 -23.10
CA SER A 406 11.88 -10.39 -24.46
C SER A 406 13.01 -10.37 -25.50
N LEU A 407 14.10 -9.64 -25.22
CA LEU A 407 15.29 -9.61 -26.05
C LEU A 407 15.96 -10.98 -26.12
N CYS A 408 16.20 -11.64 -24.99
CA CYS A 408 16.80 -12.98 -24.94
C CYS A 408 15.95 -14.00 -25.71
N VAL A 409 14.63 -14.00 -25.48
CA VAL A 409 13.68 -14.88 -26.16
C VAL A 409 13.65 -14.62 -27.67
N ALA A 410 13.53 -13.36 -28.08
CA ALA A 410 13.48 -12.99 -29.49
C ALA A 410 14.79 -13.29 -30.21
N ALA A 411 15.93 -13.11 -29.55
CA ALA A 411 17.24 -13.44 -30.09
C ALA A 411 17.39 -14.96 -30.29
N GLY A 412 16.95 -15.76 -29.31
CA GLY A 412 16.88 -17.22 -29.43
C GLY A 412 16.02 -17.68 -30.60
N ILE A 413 14.80 -17.16 -30.71
CA ILE A 413 13.87 -17.46 -31.82
C ILE A 413 14.47 -17.02 -33.16
N ALA A 414 15.08 -15.83 -33.23
CA ALA A 414 15.70 -15.33 -34.46
C ALA A 414 16.84 -16.24 -34.94
N GLU A 415 17.63 -16.78 -34.01
CA GLU A 415 18.68 -17.76 -34.35
C GLU A 415 18.08 -19.10 -34.82
N PHE A 416 17.01 -19.58 -34.20
CA PHE A 416 16.29 -20.77 -34.68
C PHE A 416 15.69 -20.58 -36.08
N LEU A 417 15.16 -19.39 -36.37
CA LEU A 417 14.63 -19.05 -37.69
C LEU A 417 15.72 -18.94 -38.77
N ARG A 418 16.98 -18.80 -38.39
CA ARG A 418 18.14 -18.81 -39.30
C ARG A 418 18.64 -20.22 -39.60
N GLU A 419 18.20 -21.24 -38.86
CA GLU A 419 18.57 -22.62 -39.16
C GLU A 419 17.96 -23.11 -40.48
N ARG A 420 18.63 -24.04 -41.18
CA ARG A 420 18.13 -24.62 -42.44
C ARG A 420 16.95 -25.57 -42.25
N SER A 421 16.70 -26.05 -41.04
CA SER A 421 15.64 -27.03 -40.76
C SER A 421 14.26 -26.38 -40.76
N LYS A 422 13.46 -26.64 -41.81
CA LYS A 422 12.05 -26.18 -41.88
C LYS A 422 11.21 -26.66 -40.69
N LYS A 423 11.49 -27.85 -40.15
CA LYS A 423 10.79 -28.38 -38.96
C LYS A 423 11.02 -27.49 -37.75
N LEU A 424 12.26 -27.06 -37.51
CA LEU A 424 12.61 -26.24 -36.36
C LEU A 424 12.08 -24.81 -36.49
N GLN A 425 12.11 -24.24 -37.71
CA GLN A 425 11.46 -22.96 -38.00
C GLN A 425 9.95 -23.01 -37.73
N THR A 426 9.28 -24.09 -38.16
CA THR A 426 7.84 -24.28 -37.94
C THR A 426 7.53 -24.44 -36.46
N ALA A 427 8.34 -25.22 -35.72
CA ALA A 427 8.20 -25.38 -34.28
C ALA A 427 8.38 -24.04 -33.53
N ALA A 428 9.40 -23.26 -33.87
CA ALA A 428 9.63 -21.94 -33.27
C ALA A 428 8.47 -20.97 -33.52
N LEU A 429 7.92 -20.96 -34.75
CA LEU A 429 6.76 -20.15 -35.09
C LEU A 429 5.50 -20.61 -34.34
N ALA A 430 5.25 -21.93 -34.26
CA ALA A 430 4.12 -22.48 -33.53
C ALA A 430 4.18 -22.12 -32.04
N VAL A 431 5.36 -22.25 -31.41
CA VAL A 431 5.58 -21.84 -30.01
C VAL A 431 5.29 -20.35 -29.82
N PHE A 432 5.74 -19.50 -30.74
CA PHE A 432 5.47 -18.06 -30.67
C PHE A 432 3.97 -17.73 -30.84
N VAL A 433 3.27 -18.41 -31.75
CA VAL A 433 1.81 -18.23 -31.94
C VAL A 433 1.03 -18.70 -30.71
N VAL A 434 1.39 -19.83 -30.12
CA VAL A 434 0.81 -20.33 -28.86
C VAL A 434 1.05 -19.32 -27.75
N PHE A 435 2.27 -18.82 -27.61
CA PHE A 435 2.60 -17.77 -26.64
C PHE A 435 1.70 -16.54 -26.82
N LEU A 436 1.60 -15.98 -28.03
CA LEU A 436 0.72 -14.83 -28.29
C LEU A 436 -0.76 -15.14 -28.02
N SER A 437 -1.22 -16.34 -28.34
CA SER A 437 -2.61 -16.76 -28.09
C SER A 437 -2.92 -16.77 -26.59
N ILE A 438 -2.00 -17.27 -25.76
CA ILE A 438 -2.11 -17.25 -24.30
C ILE A 438 -2.16 -15.81 -23.78
N GLN A 439 -1.33 -14.91 -24.30
CA GLN A 439 -1.32 -13.48 -23.95
C GLN A 439 -2.68 -12.84 -24.22
N VAL A 440 -3.26 -13.08 -25.40
CA VAL A 440 -4.59 -12.56 -25.78
C VAL A 440 -5.69 -13.10 -24.85
N VAL A 441 -5.70 -14.42 -24.59
CA VAL A 441 -6.68 -15.03 -23.68
C VAL A 441 -6.57 -14.44 -22.27
N SER A 442 -5.34 -14.27 -21.77
CA SER A 442 -5.08 -13.64 -20.48
C SER A 442 -5.57 -12.20 -20.41
N LEU A 443 -5.32 -11.41 -21.46
CA LEU A 443 -5.77 -10.03 -21.54
C LEU A 443 -7.31 -9.93 -21.53
N VAL A 444 -8.00 -10.80 -22.28
CA VAL A 444 -9.46 -10.89 -22.27
C VAL A 444 -9.97 -11.28 -20.88
N ARG A 445 -9.30 -12.23 -20.22
CA ARG A 445 -9.64 -12.65 -18.85
C ARG A 445 -9.49 -11.50 -17.86
N GLN A 446 -8.41 -10.73 -17.95
CA GLN A 446 -8.15 -9.58 -17.08
C GLN A 446 -9.19 -8.47 -17.25
N VAL A 447 -9.69 -8.23 -18.46
CA VAL A 447 -10.77 -7.26 -18.69
C VAL A 447 -12.11 -7.76 -18.11
N ARG A 448 -12.35 -9.08 -18.15
CA ARG A 448 -13.61 -9.68 -17.66
C ARG A 448 -13.63 -9.94 -16.15
N HIS A 449 -12.46 -10.13 -15.54
CA HIS A 449 -12.31 -10.47 -14.14
C HIS A 449 -11.36 -9.47 -13.48
N PRO A 450 -11.90 -8.49 -12.72
CA PRO A 450 -11.10 -7.54 -11.97
C PRO A 450 -10.09 -8.28 -11.07
N GLN A 451 -8.85 -7.81 -11.08
CA GLN A 451 -7.77 -8.37 -10.29
C GLN A 451 -7.80 -7.85 -8.86
N PHE A 452 -8.30 -6.63 -8.66
CA PHE A 452 -8.40 -6.02 -7.34
C PHE A 452 -9.80 -6.11 -6.76
N PRO A 453 -9.93 -6.11 -5.42
CA PRO A 453 -11.24 -6.09 -4.79
C PRO A 453 -12.02 -4.83 -5.18
N ARG A 454 -13.30 -5.00 -5.50
CA ARG A 454 -14.18 -3.93 -6.01
C ARG A 454 -14.72 -3.06 -4.87
N MET A 455 -13.84 -2.26 -4.27
CA MET A 455 -14.16 -1.31 -3.19
C MET A 455 -15.21 -0.27 -3.60
N ASP A 456 -15.29 0.03 -4.90
CA ASP A 456 -16.35 0.85 -5.49
C ASP A 456 -17.74 0.22 -5.33
N LEU A 457 -17.85 -1.09 -5.55
CA LEU A 457 -19.10 -1.83 -5.36
C LEU A 457 -19.42 -1.99 -3.87
N ALA A 458 -18.42 -2.23 -3.02
CA ALA A 458 -18.60 -2.27 -1.57
C ALA A 458 -19.13 -0.93 -1.05
N ALA A 459 -18.53 0.19 -1.46
CA ALA A 459 -19.00 1.52 -1.10
C ALA A 459 -20.42 1.80 -1.60
N ALA A 460 -20.76 1.39 -2.83
CA ALA A 460 -22.11 1.51 -3.35
C ALA A 460 -23.13 0.73 -2.51
N LYS A 461 -22.80 -0.50 -2.10
CA LYS A 461 -23.65 -1.31 -1.23
C LYS A 461 -23.76 -0.72 0.17
N ILE A 462 -22.66 -0.23 0.74
CA ILE A 462 -22.65 0.44 2.04
C ILE A 462 -23.59 1.64 2.01
N ARG A 463 -23.55 2.50 0.98
CA ARG A 463 -24.49 3.62 0.84
C ARG A 463 -25.95 3.19 0.82
N GLU A 464 -26.26 2.05 0.22
CA GLU A 464 -27.63 1.52 0.16
C GLU A 464 -28.13 1.05 1.54
N ILE A 465 -27.25 0.46 2.35
CA ILE A 465 -27.65 -0.23 3.60
C ILE A 465 -27.34 0.56 4.87
N ALA A 466 -26.44 1.55 4.80
CA ALA A 466 -25.94 2.28 5.94
C ALA A 466 -27.03 3.17 6.56
N ARG A 467 -26.99 3.29 7.89
CA ARG A 467 -27.87 4.12 8.71
C ARG A 467 -27.03 4.94 9.68
N ASP A 468 -27.64 5.97 10.25
CA ASP A 468 -27.02 6.77 11.31
C ASP A 468 -26.59 5.88 12.49
N GLY A 469 -25.34 6.03 12.91
CA GLY A 469 -24.77 5.21 13.99
C GLY A 469 -24.21 3.87 13.54
N ASP A 470 -24.10 3.61 12.23
CA ASP A 470 -23.29 2.50 11.73
C ASP A 470 -21.80 2.86 11.72
N ALA A 471 -20.97 1.86 12.03
CA ALA A 471 -19.54 1.89 11.75
C ALA A 471 -19.21 1.04 10.53
N VAL A 472 -18.26 1.52 9.72
CA VAL A 472 -17.67 0.73 8.63
C VAL A 472 -16.25 0.36 9.01
N LEU A 473 -15.96 -0.93 8.97
CA LEU A 473 -14.63 -1.50 9.11
C LEU A 473 -14.22 -2.14 7.79
N VAL A 474 -12.98 -1.90 7.36
CA VAL A 474 -12.41 -2.54 6.17
C VAL A 474 -11.12 -3.28 6.52
N LEU A 475 -10.95 -4.49 6.00
CA LEU A 475 -9.85 -5.39 6.30
C LEU A 475 -9.18 -5.92 5.01
N PRO A 476 -7.82 -5.90 4.92
CA PRO A 476 -6.90 -5.18 5.79
C PRO A 476 -7.02 -3.66 5.63
N GLN A 477 -7.10 -2.97 6.76
CA GLN A 477 -7.38 -1.54 6.82
C GLN A 477 -6.26 -0.68 6.20
N ASP A 478 -5.00 -1.01 6.47
CA ASP A 478 -3.82 -0.32 5.93
C ASP A 478 -3.79 -0.32 4.39
N CYS A 479 -4.46 -1.30 3.78
CA CYS A 479 -4.52 -1.40 2.33
C CYS A 479 -5.73 -0.64 1.75
N TYR A 480 -6.89 -0.72 2.41
CA TYR A 480 -8.16 -0.42 1.77
C TYR A 480 -8.98 0.68 2.47
N GLY A 481 -8.54 1.20 3.62
CA GLY A 481 -9.19 2.29 4.36
C GLY A 481 -9.43 3.52 3.49
N ASP A 482 -8.35 4.13 3.01
CA ASP A 482 -8.40 5.36 2.20
C ASP A 482 -9.13 5.13 0.87
N VAL A 483 -8.99 3.93 0.31
CA VAL A 483 -9.64 3.53 -0.95
C VAL A 483 -11.15 3.44 -0.78
N LEU A 484 -11.64 2.76 0.27
CA LEU A 484 -13.07 2.63 0.52
C LEU A 484 -13.68 3.99 0.86
N HIS A 485 -12.98 4.78 1.67
CA HIS A 485 -13.38 6.14 2.00
C HIS A 485 -13.51 7.03 0.76
N TYR A 486 -12.54 6.97 -0.16
CA TYR A 486 -12.61 7.67 -1.44
C TYR A 486 -13.90 7.35 -2.20
N TYR A 487 -14.31 6.08 -2.23
CA TYR A 487 -15.52 5.68 -2.93
C TYR A 487 -16.81 6.01 -2.19
N LEU A 488 -16.78 6.27 -0.88
CA LEU A 488 -17.95 6.60 -0.06
C LEU A 488 -18.34 8.09 -0.13
N MET A 489 -17.40 8.98 -0.44
CA MET A 489 -17.67 10.41 -0.63
C MET A 489 -18.65 10.66 -1.80
N ASP A 490 -19.64 11.52 -1.60
CA ASP A 490 -20.79 11.72 -2.50
C ASP A 490 -20.45 12.35 -3.87
N GLU A 491 -19.22 12.80 -4.08
CA GLU A 491 -18.69 13.04 -5.42
C GLU A 491 -17.31 12.37 -5.62
N PRO A 492 -17.24 11.20 -6.29
CA PRO A 492 -15.98 10.54 -6.64
C PRO A 492 -15.17 11.29 -7.73
N ARG A 493 -15.35 12.61 -7.84
CA ARG A 493 -14.73 13.47 -8.86
C ARG A 493 -13.58 14.30 -8.34
N ASP A 494 -13.60 14.71 -7.07
CA ASP A 494 -12.53 15.54 -6.54
C ASP A 494 -11.49 14.69 -5.79
N LEU A 495 -10.63 14.03 -6.57
CA LEU A 495 -9.47 13.32 -6.03
C LEU A 495 -8.63 14.24 -5.14
N ASN A 496 -8.66 15.57 -5.34
CA ASN A 496 -7.92 16.50 -4.52
C ASN A 496 -8.35 16.45 -3.04
N GLU A 497 -9.60 16.11 -2.72
CA GLU A 497 -10.02 15.95 -1.33
C GLU A 497 -9.32 14.78 -0.63
N LEU A 498 -9.16 13.64 -1.32
CA LEU A 498 -8.39 12.51 -0.79
C LEU A 498 -6.93 12.93 -0.53
N LEU A 499 -6.35 13.67 -1.48
CA LEU A 499 -4.95 14.10 -1.45
C LEU A 499 -4.64 15.16 -0.41
N LEU A 500 -5.57 16.09 -0.17
CA LEU A 500 -5.40 17.16 0.82
C LEU A 500 -5.55 16.62 2.25
N ARG A 501 -6.45 15.65 2.48
CA ARG A 501 -6.68 15.07 3.82
C ARG A 501 -5.54 14.17 4.29
N THR A 502 -4.82 13.52 3.39
CA THR A 502 -3.70 12.61 3.74
C THR A 502 -2.45 13.30 4.28
N GLU A 503 -2.29 14.64 4.12
CA GLU A 503 -1.15 15.40 4.66
C GLU A 503 -1.51 16.28 5.88
N ASP A 504 -2.68 16.91 5.92
CA ASP A 504 -3.03 17.86 7.01
C ASP A 504 -3.51 17.16 8.29
N ASP A 505 -4.06 15.95 8.17
CA ASP A 505 -4.39 15.11 9.30
C ASP A 505 -3.29 14.07 9.47
N GLY A 506 -2.40 14.30 10.44
CA GLY A 506 -1.77 13.18 11.13
C GLY A 506 -2.88 12.33 11.75
N PHE A 507 -3.45 11.40 10.97
CA PHE A 507 -4.43 10.40 11.38
C PHE A 507 -5.51 10.92 12.36
N ARG A 508 -6.21 12.00 12.02
CA ARG A 508 -7.36 12.49 12.80
C ARG A 508 -8.69 12.26 12.09
N TRP A 509 -9.51 11.45 12.76
CA TRP A 509 -10.90 11.10 12.49
C TRP A 509 -11.83 12.30 12.54
N TYR A 510 -12.78 12.41 11.59
CA TYR A 510 -13.89 13.35 11.72
C TYR A 510 -15.24 12.70 11.40
N ASP A 511 -16.18 13.01 12.28
CA ASP A 511 -17.61 12.85 12.16
C ASP A 511 -18.09 13.41 10.80
N LEU A 512 -18.76 12.57 9.99
CA LEU A 512 -19.37 12.98 8.72
C LEU A 512 -20.53 14.00 8.91
N SER A 513 -20.64 14.63 10.08
CA SER A 513 -21.65 15.64 10.38
C SER A 513 -21.16 16.96 10.99
N SER A 514 -19.86 17.27 11.10
CA SER A 514 -19.46 18.55 11.72
C SER A 514 -18.31 19.29 11.03
N LYS A 515 -18.68 20.08 10.01
CA LYS A 515 -18.18 21.46 9.79
C LYS A 515 -19.02 22.16 8.72
N ASN A 516 -20.27 22.42 9.06
CA ASN A 516 -20.90 23.65 8.60
C ASN A 516 -21.50 24.27 9.85
N ASP A 517 -20.87 25.34 10.32
CA ASP A 517 -21.52 26.58 10.73
C ASP A 517 -20.50 27.68 10.43
N ALA A 518 -20.84 28.63 9.57
CA ALA A 518 -21.10 29.90 10.22
C ALA A 518 -22.34 30.67 9.76
N ARG A 519 -23.01 30.36 8.63
CA ARG A 519 -24.05 31.28 8.13
C ARG A 519 -25.29 30.75 7.42
N ASN A 520 -25.43 29.47 7.04
CA ASN A 520 -26.68 28.99 6.44
C ASN A 520 -26.82 27.47 6.53
N HIS A 521 -27.80 27.00 7.32
CA HIS A 521 -28.08 25.59 7.54
C HIS A 521 -29.38 25.15 6.91
N THR A 522 -29.27 24.34 5.87
CA THR A 522 -30.22 23.24 5.67
C THR A 522 -29.41 22.05 5.17
N PRO A 523 -29.25 20.97 5.96
CA PRO A 523 -28.57 19.77 5.47
C PRO A 523 -29.43 19.13 4.35
N PRO A 524 -28.81 18.44 3.36
CA PRO A 524 -29.56 17.58 2.46
C PRO A 524 -30.32 16.54 3.29
N LYS A 525 -31.60 16.28 2.95
CA LYS A 525 -32.49 15.38 3.70
C LYS A 525 -32.07 13.89 3.69
N GLU A 526 -30.93 13.54 3.11
CA GLU A 526 -30.50 12.15 2.86
C GLU A 526 -29.06 11.83 3.32
N SER A 527 -28.39 12.69 4.10
CA SER A 527 -27.02 12.39 4.57
C SER A 527 -27.04 11.44 5.78
N ALA A 528 -26.78 10.14 5.55
CA ALA A 528 -26.54 9.18 6.63
C ALA A 528 -25.17 9.46 7.28
N LYS A 529 -25.14 9.59 8.61
CA LYS A 529 -23.92 9.73 9.41
C LYS A 529 -23.24 8.37 9.54
N VAL A 530 -22.40 8.05 8.57
CA VAL A 530 -21.52 6.87 8.62
C VAL A 530 -20.26 7.25 9.41
N TYR A 531 -19.92 6.48 10.44
CA TYR A 531 -18.63 6.64 11.11
C TYR A 531 -17.62 5.73 10.41
N LEU A 532 -16.69 6.33 9.66
CA LEU A 532 -15.59 5.61 9.06
C LEU A 532 -14.44 5.62 10.05
N MET A 533 -14.04 4.45 10.54
CA MET A 533 -12.95 4.31 11.50
C MET A 533 -11.71 3.74 10.80
N VAL A 534 -10.59 4.44 10.87
CA VAL A 534 -9.26 3.95 10.47
C VAL A 534 -8.33 4.14 11.68
N TYR A 535 -7.18 3.48 11.62
CA TYR A 535 -6.09 3.45 12.56
C TYR A 535 -6.43 3.18 14.03
N ASN A 536 -6.33 1.90 14.38
CA ASN A 536 -5.37 1.60 15.44
C ASN A 536 -4.60 0.31 15.13
N ARG A 537 -3.36 0.46 14.63
CA ARG A 537 -2.36 -0.62 14.68
C ARG A 537 -2.11 -1.13 16.12
N MET A 538 -2.66 -0.46 17.13
CA MET A 538 -2.46 -0.75 18.56
C MET A 538 -3.73 -1.09 19.34
N LEU A 539 -4.94 -1.05 18.76
CA LEU A 539 -6.13 -1.59 19.44
C LEU A 539 -6.45 -2.94 18.85
N PRO A 540 -6.58 -4.00 19.67
CA PRO A 540 -7.18 -5.24 19.21
C PRO A 540 -8.54 -4.94 18.56
N TYR A 541 -8.83 -5.52 17.39
CA TYR A 541 -10.16 -5.50 16.74
C TYR A 541 -11.32 -5.68 17.73
N LEU A 542 -11.07 -6.48 18.79
CA LEU A 542 -11.96 -6.71 19.93
C LEU A 542 -12.37 -5.44 20.70
N GLU A 543 -11.45 -4.49 20.89
CA GLU A 543 -11.74 -3.20 21.56
C GLU A 543 -12.56 -2.26 20.68
N MET A 544 -12.47 -2.40 19.35
CA MET A 544 -13.25 -1.60 18.40
C MET A 544 -14.67 -2.16 18.22
N ALA A 545 -14.80 -3.48 18.03
CA ALA A 545 -16.11 -4.13 17.91
C ALA A 545 -16.95 -4.00 19.18
N SER A 546 -16.32 -3.76 20.34
CA SER A 546 -16.98 -3.47 21.61
C SER A 546 -17.36 -2.00 21.81
N ASN A 547 -17.05 -1.10 20.85
CA ASN A 547 -17.47 0.30 20.90
C ASN A 547 -18.99 0.41 20.72
N ARG A 548 -19.64 0.96 21.74
CA ARG A 548 -21.09 0.93 21.92
C ARG A 548 -21.88 2.13 21.49
N ARG A 549 -21.22 3.02 20.76
CA ARG A 549 -21.91 4.06 20.00
C ARG A 549 -22.46 3.52 18.69
N PHE A 550 -21.95 2.38 18.22
CA PHE A 550 -22.38 1.80 16.95
C PHE A 550 -23.53 0.81 17.15
N GLN A 551 -24.64 1.05 16.43
CA GLN A 551 -25.78 0.13 16.42
C GLN A 551 -25.48 -1.09 15.53
N ARG A 552 -24.77 -0.85 14.42
CA ARG A 552 -24.31 -1.90 13.51
C ARG A 552 -22.87 -1.64 13.10
N LEU A 553 -22.15 -2.73 12.87
CA LEU A 553 -20.80 -2.78 12.34
C LEU A 553 -20.85 -3.43 10.96
N ILE A 554 -20.48 -2.67 9.93
CA ILE A 554 -20.35 -3.15 8.56
C ILE A 554 -18.89 -3.54 8.35
N VAL A 555 -18.60 -4.83 8.25
CA VAL A 555 -17.25 -5.35 8.00
C VAL A 555 -17.09 -5.68 6.53
N VAL A 556 -16.09 -5.07 5.91
CA VAL A 556 -15.70 -5.23 4.51
C VAL A 556 -14.36 -5.96 4.51
N ASN A 557 -14.29 -7.17 3.95
CA ASN A 557 -13.08 -7.98 3.96
C ASN A 557 -12.66 -8.41 2.55
N ASP A 558 -11.36 -8.35 2.26
CA ASP A 558 -10.77 -9.00 1.08
C ASP A 558 -10.51 -10.49 1.38
N ALA A 559 -11.30 -11.34 0.72
CA ALA A 559 -11.34 -12.78 0.94
C ALA A 559 -10.07 -13.51 0.46
N GLU A 560 -9.21 -12.90 -0.37
CA GLU A 560 -8.01 -13.55 -0.92
C GLU A 560 -6.69 -13.05 -0.31
N THR A 561 -6.65 -11.88 0.33
CA THR A 561 -5.45 -11.42 1.07
C THR A 561 -5.16 -12.24 2.32
N ASN A 562 -6.13 -13.01 2.81
CA ASN A 562 -5.98 -13.90 3.96
C ASN A 562 -5.06 -15.12 3.72
N ASN A 563 -4.65 -15.39 2.48
CA ASN A 563 -3.79 -16.55 2.17
C ASN A 563 -2.36 -16.21 1.75
N ASP A 564 -2.01 -14.96 1.40
CA ASP A 564 -0.74 -14.69 0.69
C ASP A 564 0.12 -13.55 1.26
N TYR A 565 -0.42 -12.56 1.98
CA TYR A 565 0.38 -11.39 2.42
C TYR A 565 0.70 -11.35 3.93
N TRP A 566 0.06 -12.21 4.73
CA TRP A 566 0.18 -12.22 6.19
C TRP A 566 0.32 -13.63 6.78
N GLU A 567 1.12 -14.49 6.16
CA GLU A 567 1.59 -15.73 6.82
C GLU A 567 2.51 -15.45 8.04
N TYR A 568 2.81 -14.19 8.36
CA TYR A 568 3.49 -13.80 9.59
C TYR A 568 2.48 -13.33 10.65
N ASN A 569 2.04 -14.29 11.47
CA ASN A 569 1.54 -14.17 12.85
C ASN A 569 0.74 -12.92 13.26
N ILE A 570 -0.54 -13.09 13.64
CA ILE A 570 -0.99 -13.28 15.04
C ILE A 570 -2.48 -13.67 14.99
N LEU A 571 -2.77 -14.92 15.36
CA LEU A 571 -4.06 -15.62 15.43
C LEU A 571 -4.63 -16.14 14.08
N PRO A 572 -5.05 -17.43 14.03
CA PRO A 572 -5.88 -17.92 12.93
C PRO A 572 -7.14 -17.05 12.83
N TYR A 573 -7.46 -16.58 11.62
CA TYR A 573 -8.70 -15.86 11.30
C TYR A 573 -9.96 -16.56 11.87
N TYR A 574 -9.91 -17.89 11.97
CA TYR A 574 -10.95 -18.74 12.56
C TYR A 574 -11.05 -18.67 14.08
N GLU A 575 -10.09 -18.11 14.82
CA GLU A 575 -10.19 -17.94 16.27
C GLU A 575 -10.68 -16.55 16.68
N ILE A 576 -10.39 -15.52 15.88
CA ILE A 576 -10.88 -14.16 16.14
C ILE A 576 -12.37 -14.04 15.76
N MET A 577 -12.78 -14.52 14.58
CA MET A 577 -14.15 -14.33 14.10
C MET A 577 -15.27 -15.02 14.91
N PRO A 578 -15.11 -16.22 15.52
CA PRO A 578 -16.23 -16.87 16.22
C PRO A 578 -16.64 -16.13 17.49
N ARG A 579 -15.67 -15.65 18.29
CA ARG A 579 -15.96 -15.00 19.58
C ARG A 579 -16.76 -13.70 19.42
N LEU A 580 -16.51 -12.96 18.35
CA LEU A 580 -17.16 -11.69 18.06
C LEU A 580 -18.53 -11.86 17.43
N LEU A 581 -18.69 -12.84 16.53
CA LEU A 581 -20.00 -13.20 15.98
C LEU A 581 -20.97 -13.74 17.05
N HIS A 582 -20.50 -14.13 18.24
CA HIS A 582 -21.39 -14.44 19.37
C HIS A 582 -21.96 -13.21 20.07
N GLN A 583 -21.32 -12.04 19.97
CA GLN A 583 -21.81 -10.76 20.53
C GLN A 583 -22.53 -9.90 19.49
N HIS A 584 -22.49 -10.29 18.20
CA HIS A 584 -23.18 -9.58 17.13
C HIS A 584 -24.01 -10.54 16.28
N LYS A 585 -25.22 -10.15 15.92
CA LYS A 585 -26.05 -10.90 15.00
C LYS A 585 -25.63 -10.55 13.57
N VAL A 586 -25.34 -11.55 12.74
CA VAL A 586 -25.20 -11.32 11.29
C VAL A 586 -26.59 -11.03 10.72
N VAL A 587 -26.80 -9.80 10.25
CA VAL A 587 -28.06 -9.36 9.63
C VAL A 587 -27.98 -9.44 8.11
N LEU A 588 -26.78 -9.28 7.55
CA LEU A 588 -26.50 -9.43 6.12
C LEU A 588 -25.11 -10.02 5.94
N HIS A 589 -24.98 -10.95 4.99
CA HIS A 589 -23.70 -11.40 4.46
C HIS A 589 -23.81 -11.53 2.95
N GLU A 590 -22.99 -10.78 2.23
CA GLU A 590 -22.91 -10.82 0.77
C GLU A 590 -21.46 -11.02 0.34
N ARG A 591 -21.25 -11.87 -0.67
CA ARG A 591 -19.94 -12.10 -1.26
C ARG A 591 -19.96 -11.69 -2.72
N TYR A 592 -19.05 -10.79 -3.07
CA TYR A 592 -18.89 -10.25 -4.42
C TYR A 592 -17.44 -10.41 -4.87
N LEU A 593 -17.19 -11.32 -5.82
CA LEU A 593 -15.83 -11.59 -6.33
C LEU A 593 -14.86 -11.95 -5.18
N ARG A 594 -13.83 -11.12 -4.95
CA ARG A 594 -12.80 -11.24 -3.89
C ARG A 594 -13.20 -10.50 -2.60
N MET A 595 -14.43 -10.02 -2.47
CA MET A 595 -14.92 -9.23 -1.32
C MET A 595 -16.01 -9.94 -0.55
N GLU A 596 -15.97 -9.84 0.77
CA GLU A 596 -17.03 -10.24 1.68
C GLU A 596 -17.51 -9.02 2.47
N LEU A 597 -18.82 -8.80 2.49
CA LEU A 597 -19.48 -7.74 3.22
C LEU A 597 -20.37 -8.37 4.29
N TRP A 598 -20.11 -8.05 5.54
CA TRP A 598 -20.88 -8.49 6.69
C TRP A 598 -21.53 -7.29 7.37
N VAL A 599 -22.81 -7.36 7.68
CA VAL A 599 -23.48 -6.39 8.56
C VAL A 599 -23.79 -7.10 9.86
N LEU A 600 -23.14 -6.62 10.91
CA LEU A 600 -23.19 -7.17 12.24
C LEU A 600 -23.99 -6.20 13.12
N GLU A 601 -25.07 -6.65 13.72
CA GLU A 601 -25.85 -5.86 14.68
C GLU A 601 -25.41 -6.23 16.09
N THR A 602 -25.08 -5.24 16.91
CA THR A 602 -24.65 -5.48 18.30
C THR A 602 -25.76 -6.15 19.09
N GLN A 603 -25.51 -7.37 19.58
CA GLN A 603 -26.43 -8.04 20.47
C GLN A 603 -26.26 -7.46 21.87
N TRP A 604 -27.17 -6.57 22.21
CA TRP A 604 -27.53 -6.35 23.60
C TRP A 604 -28.27 -7.60 24.07
N PRO A 605 -28.02 -8.11 25.29
CA PRO A 605 -28.86 -9.15 25.86
C PRO A 605 -30.32 -8.70 25.87
N ALA A 606 -31.23 -9.66 25.94
CA ALA A 606 -32.68 -9.43 25.86
C ALA A 606 -33.16 -8.29 26.76
N ASP A 607 -34.24 -7.62 26.34
CA ASP A 607 -34.88 -6.57 27.11
C ASP A 607 -35.08 -7.03 28.56
N VAL A 608 -34.65 -6.21 29.51
CA VAL A 608 -34.87 -6.49 30.94
C VAL A 608 -36.38 -6.44 31.16
N GLU A 609 -37.03 -7.52 31.57
CA GLU A 609 -38.47 -7.44 31.87
C GLU A 609 -38.69 -6.55 33.11
N PRO A 610 -39.81 -5.79 33.18
CA PRO A 610 -40.16 -5.06 34.39
C PRO A 610 -40.13 -5.97 35.63
N GLY A 611 -39.45 -5.55 36.69
CA GLY A 611 -39.23 -6.35 37.90
C GLY A 611 -38.00 -7.25 37.88
N GLN A 612 -37.31 -7.43 36.74
CA GLN A 612 -36.05 -8.16 36.67
C GLN A 612 -34.85 -7.22 36.88
N THR A 613 -33.95 -7.57 37.80
CA THR A 613 -32.68 -6.84 37.95
C THR A 613 -31.65 -7.36 36.95
N PHE A 614 -31.24 -6.51 36.01
CA PHE A 614 -30.12 -6.75 35.13
C PHE A 614 -28.80 -6.35 35.80
N VAL A 615 -27.75 -7.15 35.64
CA VAL A 615 -26.48 -6.94 36.36
C VAL A 615 -25.31 -6.98 35.39
N VAL A 616 -24.57 -5.86 35.34
CA VAL A 616 -23.26 -5.77 34.70
C VAL A 616 -22.20 -5.96 35.77
N LYS A 617 -21.36 -7.00 35.62
CA LYS A 617 -20.15 -7.19 36.43
C LYS A 617 -18.95 -6.69 35.64
N LEU A 618 -18.35 -5.62 36.13
CA LEU A 618 -17.21 -4.97 35.52
C LEU A 618 -15.99 -5.89 35.60
N GLY A 619 -15.23 -5.99 34.53
CA GLY A 619 -14.09 -6.90 34.37
C GLY A 619 -14.43 -8.31 33.88
N LYS A 620 -15.71 -8.74 33.83
CA LYS A 620 -16.09 -10.09 33.38
C LYS A 620 -16.89 -10.13 32.08
N ASN A 621 -17.99 -9.38 32.00
CA ASN A 621 -18.92 -9.38 30.86
C ASN A 621 -19.37 -7.96 30.48
N ASP A 622 -18.51 -6.98 30.73
CA ASP A 622 -18.84 -5.56 30.70
C ASP A 622 -18.56 -4.86 29.37
N TYR A 623 -17.83 -5.49 28.46
CA TYR A 623 -17.50 -4.97 27.13
C TYR A 623 -18.71 -4.62 26.25
N PRO A 624 -19.94 -5.13 26.50
CA PRO A 624 -21.18 -4.60 25.91
C PRO A 624 -21.94 -3.56 26.77
N TYR A 625 -21.42 -3.06 27.90
CA TYR A 625 -22.08 -1.99 28.71
C TYR A 625 -21.23 -0.79 29.19
N ILE A 626 -19.89 -0.80 29.24
CA ILE A 626 -19.01 0.37 29.51
C ILE A 626 -18.46 1.28 28.35
N ASP A 627 -18.19 2.56 28.61
CA ASP A 627 -17.45 3.55 27.79
C ASP A 627 -16.45 4.29 28.71
N GLY A 628 -15.30 4.72 28.19
CA GLY A 628 -14.40 5.64 28.91
C GLY A 628 -13.73 5.16 30.20
N PHE A 629 -13.76 3.88 30.59
CA PHE A 629 -13.04 3.37 31.78
C PHE A 629 -11.53 3.18 31.54
N SER A 630 -10.72 3.17 32.61
CA SER A 630 -9.30 2.83 32.53
C SER A 630 -9.06 1.44 31.94
N ARG A 631 -8.03 1.30 31.10
CA ARG A 631 -7.67 0.07 30.39
C ARG A 631 -6.79 -0.84 31.25
N ASP A 632 -7.32 -1.36 32.34
CA ASP A 632 -6.72 -2.52 32.97
C ASP A 632 -7.08 -3.75 32.12
N TRP A 633 -6.07 -4.28 31.43
CA TRP A 633 -6.18 -5.28 30.35
C TRP A 633 -6.51 -6.70 30.85
N ALA A 634 -6.59 -6.90 32.16
CA ALA A 634 -7.00 -8.17 32.72
C ALA A 634 -8.51 -8.36 32.58
N ILE A 635 -8.94 -9.22 31.63
CA ILE A 635 -10.31 -9.75 31.48
C ILE A 635 -10.79 -10.53 32.74
N ALA A 636 -9.96 -10.59 33.79
CA ALA A 636 -10.25 -11.23 35.06
C ALA A 636 -10.19 -10.27 36.26
N ALA A 637 -10.06 -8.95 36.02
CA ALA A 637 -10.10 -7.96 37.09
C ALA A 637 -11.48 -7.94 37.77
N GLU A 638 -11.53 -7.69 39.09
CA GLU A 638 -12.77 -7.61 39.86
C GLU A 638 -13.54 -6.29 39.67
N GLY A 639 -13.12 -5.44 38.72
CA GLY A 639 -13.79 -4.17 38.40
C GLY A 639 -13.03 -3.33 37.38
N ARG A 640 -13.52 -2.10 37.14
CA ARG A 640 -12.90 -1.11 36.25
C ARG A 640 -12.63 0.19 36.99
N LYS A 641 -11.40 0.71 36.92
CA LYS A 641 -11.08 2.03 37.48
C LYS A 641 -11.84 3.14 36.74
N ILE A 642 -12.54 3.98 37.52
CA ILE A 642 -13.34 5.09 37.03
C ILE A 642 -12.41 6.26 36.67
N VAL A 643 -12.61 6.83 35.48
CA VAL A 643 -11.96 8.08 35.06
C VAL A 643 -13.03 9.05 34.57
N ASP A 644 -12.65 10.31 34.39
CA ASP A 644 -13.57 11.34 33.94
C ASP A 644 -14.20 10.99 32.58
N GLY A 645 -15.52 10.96 32.51
CA GLY A 645 -16.26 10.58 31.30
C GLY A 645 -16.48 9.09 31.11
N ALA A 646 -16.12 8.24 32.09
CA ALA A 646 -16.51 6.83 32.08
C ALA A 646 -18.04 6.71 32.08
N ALA A 647 -18.62 5.74 31.40
CA ALA A 647 -20.07 5.57 31.35
C ALA A 647 -20.52 4.11 31.20
N VAL A 648 -21.68 3.75 31.74
CA VAL A 648 -22.33 2.45 31.55
C VAL A 648 -23.66 2.69 30.82
N ARG A 649 -23.84 2.06 29.66
CA ARG A 649 -25.04 2.08 28.83
C ARG A 649 -25.68 0.69 28.81
N VAL A 650 -26.96 0.61 29.13
CA VAL A 650 -27.74 -0.64 29.11
C VAL A 650 -29.07 -0.41 28.41
N LYS A 651 -29.55 -1.39 27.64
CA LYS A 651 -30.87 -1.33 27.01
C LYS A 651 -31.96 -1.43 28.08
N SER A 652 -32.86 -0.45 28.11
CA SER A 652 -33.97 -0.40 29.06
C SER A 652 -35.17 -1.21 28.60
N ALA A 653 -35.94 -1.73 29.54
CA ALA A 653 -37.26 -2.32 29.30
C ALA A 653 -38.20 -1.32 28.62
N ALA A 654 -38.92 -1.74 27.58
CA ALA A 654 -40.05 -0.97 27.08
C ALA A 654 -41.16 -0.94 28.14
N GLY A 655 -41.64 0.25 28.51
CA GLY A 655 -42.79 0.42 29.42
C GLY A 655 -42.50 0.58 30.91
N ALA A 656 -41.24 0.73 31.33
CA ALA A 656 -40.92 1.09 32.72
C ALA A 656 -41.26 2.57 33.02
N GLU A 657 -41.79 2.87 34.21
CA GLU A 657 -42.03 4.25 34.68
C GLU A 657 -40.89 4.80 35.52
N LYS A 658 -40.15 3.92 36.19
CA LYS A 658 -38.95 4.26 36.96
C LYS A 658 -37.86 3.23 36.74
N ILE A 659 -36.62 3.64 36.94
CA ILE A 659 -35.47 2.73 36.95
C ILE A 659 -34.67 2.94 38.20
N ARG A 660 -34.45 1.85 38.94
CA ARG A 660 -33.51 1.80 40.05
C ARG A 660 -32.16 1.32 39.56
N VAL A 661 -31.13 2.11 39.80
CA VAL A 661 -29.73 1.81 39.49
C VAL A 661 -28.99 1.61 40.80
N ALA A 662 -28.39 0.44 41.00
CA ALA A 662 -27.48 0.17 42.11
C ALA A 662 -26.04 0.08 41.61
N ILE A 663 -25.16 0.88 42.18
CA ILE A 663 -23.75 1.03 41.79
C ILE A 663 -22.88 0.52 42.95
N ARG A 664 -22.01 -0.45 42.69
CA ARG A 664 -21.05 -0.99 43.65
C ARG A 664 -19.65 -0.45 43.32
N LEU A 665 -19.08 0.27 44.27
CA LEU A 665 -17.77 0.91 44.19
C LEU A 665 -16.81 0.25 45.19
N LEU A 666 -15.56 0.08 44.78
CA LEU A 666 -14.45 -0.37 45.61
C LEU A 666 -13.44 0.77 45.77
N ASN A 667 -12.97 1.01 47.01
CA ASN A 667 -11.93 1.99 47.30
C ASN A 667 -10.58 1.27 47.49
N PRO A 668 -9.61 1.40 46.56
CA PRO A 668 -8.33 0.71 46.65
C PRO A 668 -7.37 1.29 47.71
N GLU A 669 -7.59 2.52 48.21
CA GLU A 669 -6.63 3.21 49.08
C GLU A 669 -6.91 3.00 50.58
N SER A 670 -8.19 2.87 51.01
CA SER A 670 -8.58 2.50 52.39
C SER A 670 -10.11 2.36 52.56
N ASP A 671 -10.57 1.43 53.42
CA ASP A 671 -11.98 1.30 53.84
C ASP A 671 -12.51 2.51 54.63
N SER A 672 -11.64 3.38 55.14
CA SER A 672 -12.00 4.52 55.99
C SER A 672 -11.97 5.88 55.30
N GLU A 673 -11.52 5.95 54.04
CA GLU A 673 -11.38 7.21 53.32
C GLU A 673 -12.70 7.63 52.66
N ALA A 674 -13.06 8.91 52.83
CA ALA A 674 -14.25 9.48 52.23
C ALA A 674 -14.04 9.80 50.75
N PHE A 675 -15.02 9.48 49.91
CA PHE A 675 -14.97 9.77 48.48
C PHE A 675 -16.08 10.71 48.02
N GLN A 676 -15.83 11.37 46.88
CA GLN A 676 -16.81 12.10 46.08
C GLN A 676 -16.76 11.62 44.62
N LEU A 677 -17.94 11.38 44.04
CA LEU A 677 -18.11 10.92 42.67
C LEU A 677 -19.34 11.58 42.02
N PRO A 678 -19.14 12.51 41.07
CA PRO A 678 -20.24 13.01 40.24
C PRO A 678 -20.77 11.90 39.33
N VAL A 679 -22.08 11.70 39.30
CA VAL A 679 -22.78 10.72 38.46
C VAL A 679 -23.92 11.40 37.73
N ARG A 680 -24.03 11.13 36.43
CA ARG A 680 -25.14 11.57 35.58
C ARG A 680 -25.92 10.34 35.12
N LEU A 681 -27.20 10.29 35.46
CA LEU A 681 -28.14 9.32 34.93
C LEU A 681 -28.98 9.98 33.85
N ALA A 682 -29.03 9.37 32.67
CA ALA A 682 -29.85 9.83 31.56
C ALA A 682 -30.66 8.66 30.97
N MET A 683 -31.92 8.94 30.66
CA MET A 683 -32.83 8.01 30.03
C MET A 683 -33.76 8.78 29.08
N GLY A 684 -33.54 8.61 27.78
CA GLY A 684 -34.27 9.40 26.77
C GLY A 684 -34.00 10.89 26.93
N LYS A 685 -35.05 11.68 27.19
CA LYS A 685 -34.95 13.13 27.47
C LYS A 685 -34.77 13.48 28.96
N ASN A 686 -34.97 12.51 29.85
CA ASN A 686 -34.84 12.73 31.29
C ASN A 686 -33.38 12.57 31.71
N GLU A 687 -32.87 13.55 32.45
CA GLU A 687 -31.51 13.54 32.97
C GLU A 687 -31.50 14.03 34.41
N GLN A 688 -30.77 13.32 35.27
CA GLN A 688 -30.52 13.71 36.65
C GLN A 688 -29.03 13.60 36.97
N LYS A 689 -28.53 14.56 37.75
CA LYS A 689 -27.14 14.60 38.21
C LYS A 689 -27.12 14.39 39.72
N PHE A 690 -26.17 13.58 40.17
CA PHE A 690 -25.97 13.21 41.55
C PHE A 690 -24.51 13.42 41.91
N ASP A 691 -24.25 14.02 43.07
CA ASP A 691 -22.91 14.06 43.65
C ASP A 691 -22.86 13.03 44.78
N LEU A 692 -22.29 11.87 44.48
CA LEU A 692 -22.26 10.74 45.42
C LEU A 692 -21.11 10.91 46.40
N SER A 693 -21.38 10.69 47.68
CA SER A 693 -20.34 10.65 48.72
C SER A 693 -20.51 9.43 49.61
N GLY A 694 -19.39 8.82 50.03
CA GLY A 694 -19.39 7.65 50.91
C GLY A 694 -18.02 7.43 51.56
N GLN A 695 -17.87 6.34 52.30
CA GLN A 695 -16.60 5.89 52.89
C GLN A 695 -16.37 4.43 52.54
N GLY A 696 -15.12 4.09 52.17
CA GLY A 696 -14.73 2.75 51.78
C GLY A 696 -15.56 2.16 50.63
N ASP A 697 -15.74 0.85 50.66
CA ASP A 697 -16.55 0.10 49.71
C ASP A 697 -18.06 0.38 49.85
N ALA A 698 -18.66 1.03 48.85
CA ALA A 698 -20.06 1.47 48.92
C ALA A 698 -20.97 0.79 47.89
N THR A 699 -22.23 0.57 48.25
CA THR A 699 -23.31 0.28 47.29
C THR A 699 -24.32 1.41 47.34
N ILE A 700 -24.50 2.12 46.23
CA ILE A 700 -25.36 3.30 46.16
C ILE A 700 -26.55 2.98 45.27
N GLN A 701 -27.76 3.33 45.73
CA GLN A 701 -28.98 3.20 44.94
C GLN A 701 -29.47 4.57 44.50
N LEU A 702 -29.78 4.68 43.22
CA LEU A 702 -30.31 5.86 42.56
C LEU A 702 -31.60 5.49 41.83
N GLU A 703 -32.54 6.40 41.75
CA GLU A 703 -33.77 6.22 40.99
C GLU A 703 -33.95 7.39 40.01
N ILE A 704 -34.38 7.09 38.80
CA ILE A 704 -34.71 8.08 37.76
C ILE A 704 -36.07 7.73 37.15
N ASP A 705 -36.88 8.77 36.93
CA ASP A 705 -38.15 8.63 36.21
C ASP A 705 -37.88 8.33 34.73
N ALA A 706 -38.47 7.26 34.24
CA ALA A 706 -38.37 6.84 32.85
C ALA A 706 -39.39 7.59 31.98
N ASP A 707 -39.01 7.89 30.74
CA ASP A 707 -39.98 8.26 29.70
C ASP A 707 -40.28 7.01 28.86
N PRO A 708 -41.47 6.38 29.06
CA PRO A 708 -41.83 5.14 28.38
C PRO A 708 -41.91 5.30 26.85
N SER A 709 -42.04 6.54 26.37
CA SER A 709 -42.22 6.85 24.95
C SER A 709 -40.92 7.10 24.18
N SER A 710 -39.80 7.36 24.88
CA SER A 710 -38.57 7.84 24.22
C SER A 710 -37.29 7.06 24.56
N ALA A 711 -37.27 6.23 25.59
CA ALA A 711 -36.03 5.67 26.11
C ALA A 711 -35.85 4.17 25.81
N GLN A 712 -34.95 3.86 24.87
CA GLN A 712 -34.46 2.50 24.65
C GLN A 712 -33.25 2.14 25.53
N PHE A 713 -32.60 3.12 26.17
CA PHE A 713 -31.35 2.93 26.90
C PHE A 713 -31.29 3.77 28.18
N VAL A 714 -30.56 3.25 29.17
CA VAL A 714 -30.14 3.93 30.40
C VAL A 714 -28.66 4.22 30.29
N ASP A 715 -28.30 5.48 30.42
CA ASP A 715 -26.93 5.99 30.41
C ASP A 715 -26.51 6.45 31.79
N ILE A 716 -25.42 5.88 32.30
CA ILE A 716 -24.85 6.18 33.62
C ILE A 716 -23.44 6.71 33.37
N SER A 717 -23.23 8.03 33.39
CA SER A 717 -21.90 8.63 33.21
C SER A 717 -21.30 9.03 34.56
N PHE A 718 -19.98 8.93 34.67
CA PHE A 718 -19.20 9.19 35.85
C PHE A 718 -18.23 10.34 35.59
N GLY A 719 -18.18 11.30 36.50
CA GLY A 719 -17.13 12.31 36.56
C GLY A 719 -15.87 11.78 37.22
N ARG A 720 -14.83 12.59 37.26
CA ARG A 720 -13.58 12.25 37.96
C ARG A 720 -13.83 12.00 39.46
N PRO A 721 -13.49 10.81 39.99
CA PRO A 721 -13.62 10.53 41.43
C PRO A 721 -12.50 11.22 42.24
N GLN A 722 -12.77 11.49 43.52
CA GLN A 722 -11.79 11.91 44.52
C GLN A 722 -12.03 11.13 45.83
N PRO A 723 -11.16 10.19 46.28
CA PRO A 723 -9.95 9.65 45.63
C PRO A 723 -10.27 8.69 44.46
N GLU A 724 -9.30 7.92 43.95
CA GLU A 724 -9.54 6.96 42.86
C GLU A 724 -10.50 5.84 43.27
N LEU A 725 -11.44 5.47 42.39
CA LEU A 725 -12.45 4.44 42.67
C LEU A 725 -12.49 3.38 41.56
N ILE A 726 -12.82 2.15 41.94
CA ILE A 726 -13.08 1.03 41.03
C ILE A 726 -14.58 0.75 41.01
N LEU A 727 -15.17 0.70 39.83
CA LEU A 727 -16.54 0.23 39.63
C LEU A 727 -16.54 -1.29 39.49
N GLU A 728 -17.15 -2.00 40.44
CA GLU A 728 -17.26 -3.48 40.42
C GLU A 728 -18.52 -3.94 39.70
N ARG A 729 -19.67 -3.31 40.01
CA ARG A 729 -20.97 -3.79 39.53
C ARG A 729 -21.95 -2.64 39.34
N VAL A 730 -22.75 -2.74 38.28
CA VAL A 730 -23.94 -1.93 38.08
C VAL A 730 -25.14 -2.85 37.93
N ALA A 731 -26.18 -2.63 38.72
CA ALA A 731 -27.44 -3.35 38.63
C ALA A 731 -28.57 -2.38 38.29
N ILE A 732 -29.42 -2.75 37.35
CA ILE A 732 -30.50 -1.91 36.82
C ILE A 732 -31.79 -2.70 36.94
N THR A 733 -32.77 -2.11 37.62
CA THR A 733 -34.08 -2.72 37.84
C THR A 733 -35.16 -1.79 37.28
N PRO A 734 -35.81 -2.14 36.17
CA PRO A 734 -36.97 -1.42 35.68
C PRO A 734 -38.16 -1.67 36.62
N ILE A 735 -38.84 -0.60 37.03
CA ILE A 735 -40.01 -0.65 37.92
C ILE A 735 -41.25 -0.36 37.06
N ALA A 736 -42.23 -1.27 37.14
CA ALA A 736 -43.50 -1.17 36.41
C ALA A 736 -44.43 -0.13 37.06
N ALA A 737 -45.42 0.35 36.31
CA ALA A 737 -46.43 1.25 36.82
C ALA A 737 -47.23 0.59 37.98
N GLY A 738 -47.12 1.16 39.19
CA GLY A 738 -47.89 0.74 40.36
C GLY A 738 -47.18 -0.15 41.39
N ASP A 739 -45.93 -0.54 41.14
CA ASP A 739 -44.99 -1.18 42.10
C ASP A 739 -44.01 -0.14 42.68
#